data_AF-A0A8C6UUG6-F1
#
_entry.id   AF-A0A8C6UUG6-F1
#
_cell.length_a   1.000
_cell.length_b   1.000
_cell.length_c   1.000
_cell.angle_alpha   90.00
_cell.angle_beta   90.00
_cell.angle_gamma   90.00
#
_symmetry.space_group_name_H-M   'P 1'
#
loop_
_entity.id
_entity.type
_entity.pdbx_description
1 polymer ?
#
loop_
_entity_poly.entity_id
_entity_poly.type
_entity_poly.pdbx_seq_one_letter_code
_entity_poly.pdbx_strand_id
1 'polypeptide(L)'
;MRDTFIWALICDEKNRLRLFPTPQEDETLFDLFEISNISRKTLGAKQFRGQNSDAPAYRFLRFDRLPPVSPPILKQILQQIQVNEGFIFVASIRQDRSSRGTLIGLESPNGRRQFEIVSNGRANTLDLVYWVDGSQNVVSLEDVDLSDSHWKNITLQVHGENANLYVGCNLVDRVILDEPFYEHLRAEGSRMYVAKGSIRENHFRGLLQNVHFIFDTPVEDVLLTRDCEITNESTEIVDVSPSITTNIIGQKTDDFGAEMCERSCEELSTMFQELKGLRVVVSNLIDGLQKVVSAENTVMKEALGRIKNTKEKNMCWQDGRLFDDKEEWVVDSCTKCSCQESKIVCHQITCPPVACASPLFMEGECCPVCIHDGWSLWSEWTECTVTCGTGTQQRGRSCDATSNPCPGASIQTRKCSLGKCDSRVRQDGGWSLWSPWSSCSVTCGEGQITRIRHCNAPVPQLGGNDCEGNGRETQRCTAKPCPIDGGWGPWSPWASCSATCGGGIKSRTRECNSPEPQFGGSSCIGQDHDSDSCNKKDCPINGCLSNPCFAGVECNSSPDGSWECGPCPAGYRGNGTHCEDIDECAMVSDVCFKLGGSQRCFNTDPGFHCLPCPTRYKGTQPFGMGVEDAKKNKQVCEPENPCKDKTHNCHRFAECIYISHFSDPIYKCECKTGYAGDGFICGEDSDLDGWPNQNLVCAANATYHCKKDNCPLLPNSGQENFDKDAQGDACDKDDDNDSILDERDNCPLHFNPRQFDFDKDDVGDRCDNCPYEPNSDQIDTDHNGEGDACAVDIDGDEILNESDNCPYVYNTDQKDTDMDGVGDQCDNCPLLHNPDQTDVDNDLVGDQCDNNQDIDEDGHQNNLDNCPYVPNSNQADHDKDGKGDACDYDDDNDGIPDEKDNCRLTENPDQLDSDGDGRGDACKDDFDNDSIPDILDVCPENSAISVTDFRKFQMVHLDPKGTTQIDPNWVVRHQGKELVQTANSDPGIAVGFDEFNAVDFSGTMYVNTDRDDDYAGFVFGYQSSGRFYVMMWKQITQTYWEDKPSKAFGISGVSLKVVNSTTGTGENLRNALWHTGNTPGQVRTLWHDPKNIGWKDFTAYRWHLIHRPKTGFIRVVVYEGKQIMADSGPIYDKTFAGGRLGLFVFSQELVFFSDLKYECRDV
;
A
#
# COMPACT_ATOMS: atom_id res chain seq x y z
N MET A 1 -4.29 41.25 75.42
CA MET A 1 -4.25 39.77 75.31
C MET A 1 -4.02 39.49 73.85
N ARG A 2 -3.01 38.77 73.36
CA ARG A 2 -1.78 38.09 73.83
C ARG A 2 -1.36 37.34 72.54
N ASP A 3 -0.15 37.38 71.96
CA ASP A 3 1.11 38.08 72.20
C ASP A 3 1.75 38.32 70.79
N THR A 4 2.22 39.50 70.36
CA THR A 4 3.53 40.16 70.59
C THR A 4 4.74 39.22 70.65
N PHE A 5 5.80 39.43 69.83
CA PHE A 5 7.09 40.10 70.14
C PHE A 5 7.97 40.07 68.84
N ILE A 6 8.95 40.95 68.50
CA ILE A 6 9.35 42.31 68.96
C ILE A 6 10.39 42.96 67.96
N TRP A 7 10.24 44.24 67.56
CA TRP A 7 11.30 45.27 67.24
C TRP A 7 12.18 45.17 65.95
N ALA A 8 12.82 46.24 65.39
CA ALA A 8 12.67 47.71 65.50
C ALA A 8 13.61 48.54 64.54
N LEU A 9 13.08 49.64 63.96
CA LEU A 9 13.67 50.99 63.71
C LEU A 9 14.97 51.27 62.86
N ILE A 10 14.80 52.19 61.87
CA ILE A 10 15.54 53.47 61.60
C ILE A 10 16.66 53.64 60.53
N CYS A 11 16.64 54.85 59.91
CA CYS A 11 17.56 55.53 58.94
C CYS A 11 17.56 55.02 57.49
N ASP A 12 17.36 55.80 56.40
CA ASP A 12 17.40 57.25 56.05
C ASP A 12 18.75 57.81 55.48
N GLU A 13 18.61 58.54 54.37
CA GLU A 13 19.52 59.41 53.59
C GLU A 13 21.08 59.30 53.74
N LYS A 14 21.79 58.90 52.66
CA LYS A 14 22.51 59.84 51.74
C LYS A 14 23.46 59.22 50.70
N ASN A 15 23.52 59.89 49.54
CA ASN A 15 24.60 59.85 48.54
C ASN A 15 26.00 60.04 49.15
N ARG A 16 26.99 59.23 48.74
CA ARG A 16 28.39 59.69 48.64
C ARG A 16 29.25 58.94 47.63
N LEU A 17 29.96 59.75 46.85
CA LEU A 17 30.89 59.44 45.77
C LEU A 17 32.10 58.55 46.14
N ARG A 18 32.53 57.78 45.13
CA ARG A 18 33.91 57.34 44.81
C ARG A 18 34.66 56.46 45.80
N LEU A 19 34.93 55.24 45.36
CA LEU A 19 36.27 54.64 45.34
C LEU A 19 36.46 53.91 44.00
N PHE A 20 37.62 54.08 43.37
CA PHE A 20 38.07 53.18 42.31
C PHE A 20 38.64 51.92 42.97
N PRO A 21 38.33 50.72 42.46
CA PRO A 21 39.22 49.58 42.56
C PRO A 21 39.89 49.33 41.21
N THR A 22 41.22 49.26 41.24
CA THR A 22 42.06 48.58 40.24
C THR A 22 43.17 47.88 41.01
N PRO A 23 43.63 46.69 40.62
CA PRO A 23 42.98 45.65 39.81
C PRO A 23 42.90 44.30 40.57
N GLN A 24 42.49 43.25 39.85
CA GLN A 24 42.84 41.85 40.10
C GLN A 24 42.17 41.13 41.29
N GLU A 25 41.00 40.54 41.02
CA GLU A 25 40.69 39.16 41.42
C GLU A 25 40.57 38.35 40.12
N ASP A 26 41.08 37.12 40.12
CA ASP A 26 41.16 36.29 38.92
C ASP A 26 39.79 35.64 38.64
N GLU A 27 38.95 36.30 37.85
CA GLU A 27 37.72 35.71 37.31
C GLU A 27 38.08 34.57 36.35
N THR A 28 37.79 33.34 36.76
CA THR A 28 38.02 32.11 35.99
C THR A 28 36.81 31.72 35.12
N LEU A 29 35.68 32.41 35.28
CA LEU A 29 34.41 32.18 34.58
C LEU A 29 33.92 33.48 33.95
N PHE A 30 33.62 33.47 32.65
CA PHE A 30 33.13 34.63 31.91
C PHE A 30 31.78 34.32 31.24
N ASP A 31 30.66 34.83 31.78
CA ASP A 31 29.33 34.78 31.15
C ASP A 31 29.25 35.80 29.99
N LEU A 32 29.13 35.29 28.76
CA LEU A 32 29.17 36.13 27.56
C LEU A 32 27.85 36.88 27.30
N PHE A 33 26.73 36.49 27.91
CA PHE A 33 25.51 37.29 27.87
C PHE A 33 25.61 38.47 28.85
N GLU A 34 26.08 38.27 30.07
CA GLU A 34 26.27 39.35 31.05
C GLU A 34 27.30 40.36 30.54
N ILE A 35 28.48 39.90 30.13
CA ILE A 35 29.60 40.75 29.69
C ILE A 35 29.27 41.53 28.39
N SER A 36 28.41 40.97 27.53
CA SER A 36 27.91 41.66 26.33
C SER A 36 26.65 42.50 26.60
N ASN A 37 26.10 42.49 27.81
CA ASN A 37 24.83 43.14 28.17
C ASN A 37 23.65 42.67 27.28
N ILE A 38 23.59 41.36 27.02
CA ILE A 38 22.47 40.69 26.33
C ILE A 38 21.38 40.43 27.37
N SER A 39 20.24 41.09 27.21
CA SER A 39 19.10 41.05 28.11
C SER A 39 17.78 41.10 27.32
N ARG A 40 16.64 40.93 27.99
CA ARG A 40 15.29 41.16 27.40
C ARG A 40 15.06 42.54 26.76
N LYS A 41 15.96 43.50 26.95
CA LYS A 41 15.90 44.84 26.35
C LYS A 41 16.85 45.02 25.15
N THR A 42 17.66 44.01 24.83
CA THR A 42 18.66 44.10 23.77
C THR A 42 17.97 44.03 22.41
N LEU A 43 18.03 45.13 21.67
CA LEU A 43 17.39 45.26 20.36
C LEU A 43 18.02 44.24 19.39
N GLY A 44 17.37 43.09 19.20
CA GLY A 44 17.89 41.98 18.39
C GLY A 44 18.07 40.64 19.10
N ALA A 45 17.79 40.55 20.41
CA ALA A 45 17.66 39.28 21.13
C ALA A 45 16.30 39.21 21.86
N LYS A 46 15.57 38.11 21.69
CA LYS A 46 14.28 37.83 22.36
C LYS A 46 14.52 36.76 23.44
N GLN A 47 14.08 37.03 24.67
CA GLN A 47 14.25 36.09 25.80
C GLN A 47 13.18 34.99 25.74
N PHE A 48 13.59 33.75 25.99
CA PHE A 48 12.74 32.57 26.10
C PHE A 48 13.05 31.80 27.40
N ARG A 49 12.19 30.84 27.75
CA ARG A 49 12.45 29.87 28.82
C ARG A 49 13.41 28.79 28.28
N GLY A 50 14.54 28.61 28.95
CA GLY A 50 15.56 27.63 28.55
C GLY A 50 15.38 26.24 29.17
N GLN A 51 16.39 25.39 28.98
CA GLN A 51 16.48 24.05 29.59
C GLN A 51 16.57 24.14 31.11
N ASN A 52 17.42 25.05 31.62
CA ASN A 52 17.42 25.43 33.04
C ASN A 52 16.37 26.53 33.27
N SER A 53 15.56 26.42 34.33
CA SER A 53 14.56 27.45 34.70
C SER A 53 15.18 28.75 35.21
N ASP A 54 16.40 28.68 35.75
CA ASP A 54 16.97 29.73 36.57
C ASP A 54 17.92 30.65 35.76
N ALA A 55 18.23 30.26 34.52
CA ALA A 55 19.03 31.04 33.56
C ALA A 55 18.19 31.45 32.34
N PRO A 56 18.39 32.64 31.75
CA PRO A 56 17.67 33.06 30.54
C PRO A 56 18.21 32.37 29.28
N ALA A 57 17.32 31.93 28.38
CA ALA A 57 17.67 31.57 27.00
C ALA A 57 17.35 32.73 26.06
N TYR A 58 18.11 32.87 24.97
CA TYR A 58 17.89 33.92 23.96
C TYR A 58 17.86 33.35 22.54
N ARG A 59 16.91 33.83 21.73
CA ARG A 59 16.89 33.71 20.26
C ARG A 59 17.33 35.04 19.66
N PHE A 60 18.17 34.99 18.64
CA PHE A 60 18.77 36.17 18.01
C PHE A 60 18.07 36.48 16.68
N LEU A 61 17.66 37.74 16.50
CA LEU A 61 16.77 38.18 15.40
C LEU A 61 17.40 39.32 14.58
N ARG A 62 18.20 40.19 15.20
CA ARG A 62 18.84 41.36 14.53
C ARG A 62 20.33 41.40 14.83
N PHE A 63 21.07 40.60 14.09
CA PHE A 63 22.53 40.42 14.20
C PHE A 63 23.34 41.71 13.92
N ASP A 64 22.75 42.69 13.22
CA ASP A 64 23.29 44.04 13.01
C ASP A 64 23.32 44.90 14.29
N ARG A 65 22.52 44.53 15.31
CA ARG A 65 22.33 45.30 16.55
C ARG A 65 22.88 44.61 17.80
N LEU A 66 23.48 43.44 17.67
CA LEU A 66 24.02 42.72 18.82
C LEU A 66 25.25 43.44 19.40
N PRO A 67 25.28 43.70 20.72
CA PRO A 67 26.43 44.30 21.38
C PRO A 67 27.62 43.33 21.38
N PRO A 68 28.85 43.79 21.10
CA PRO A 68 30.05 42.99 21.30
C PRO A 68 30.43 42.92 22.79
N VAL A 69 31.20 41.89 23.15
CA VAL A 69 31.92 41.78 24.43
C VAL A 69 32.71 43.06 24.70
N SER A 70 32.65 43.58 25.93
CA SER A 70 33.30 44.87 26.25
C SER A 70 34.83 44.80 26.01
N PRO A 71 35.46 45.81 25.38
CA PRO A 71 36.89 45.75 25.04
C PRO A 71 37.86 45.48 26.20
N PRO A 72 37.64 45.98 27.44
CA PRO A 72 38.51 45.64 28.58
C PRO A 72 38.44 44.15 28.92
N ILE A 73 37.24 43.56 28.94
CA ILE A 73 37.03 42.16 29.31
C ILE A 73 37.44 41.22 28.17
N LEU A 74 37.23 41.61 26.91
CA LEU A 74 37.78 40.89 25.75
C LEU A 74 39.31 40.76 25.84
N LYS A 75 40.00 41.80 26.31
CA LYS A 75 41.46 41.73 26.54
C LYS A 75 41.80 40.73 27.65
N GLN A 76 41.03 40.68 28.73
CA GLN A 76 41.23 39.70 29.82
C GLN A 76 40.98 38.26 29.33
N ILE A 77 39.88 38.00 28.61
CA ILE A 77 39.58 36.67 28.04
C ILE A 77 40.71 36.21 27.12
N LEU A 78 41.16 37.04 26.17
CA LEU A 78 42.25 36.66 25.26
C LEU A 78 43.60 36.48 26.00
N GLN A 79 43.85 37.22 27.07
CA GLN A 79 45.01 36.98 27.94
C GLN A 79 44.90 35.66 28.68
N GLN A 80 43.73 35.30 29.20
CA GLN A 80 43.53 34.01 29.87
C GLN A 80 43.65 32.83 28.92
N ILE A 81 43.14 32.95 27.70
CA ILE A 81 43.33 31.95 26.63
C ILE A 81 44.83 31.71 26.37
N GLN A 82 45.63 32.78 26.31
CA GLN A 82 47.08 32.68 26.05
C GLN A 82 47.88 32.17 27.26
N VAL A 83 47.43 32.44 28.48
CA VAL A 83 48.09 31.98 29.72
C VAL A 83 47.76 30.52 30.04
N ASN A 84 46.54 30.06 29.76
CA ASN A 84 46.09 28.69 29.99
C ASN A 84 46.39 27.73 28.81
N GLU A 85 47.09 28.21 27.77
CA GLU A 85 47.34 27.48 26.52
C GLU A 85 46.05 26.90 25.91
N GLY A 86 44.94 27.65 25.96
CA GLY A 86 43.61 27.19 25.55
C GLY A 86 42.45 27.72 26.41
N PHE A 87 41.29 27.07 26.32
CA PHE A 87 40.06 27.42 27.04
C PHE A 87 39.10 26.24 27.15
N ILE A 88 38.17 26.30 28.10
CA ILE A 88 36.94 25.51 28.07
C ILE A 88 35.78 26.44 27.66
N PHE A 89 35.09 26.11 26.59
CA PHE A 89 33.88 26.80 26.14
C PHE A 89 32.66 25.92 26.42
N VAL A 90 31.64 26.49 27.05
CA VAL A 90 30.42 25.78 27.43
C VAL A 90 29.19 26.51 26.92
N ALA A 91 28.24 25.77 26.34
CA ALA A 91 26.95 26.31 25.96
C ALA A 91 25.84 25.26 26.07
N SER A 92 24.66 25.70 26.49
CA SER A 92 23.41 24.98 26.28
C SER A 92 22.79 25.50 24.98
N ILE A 93 22.63 24.63 23.98
CA ILE A 93 22.16 25.00 22.64
C ILE A 93 20.92 24.19 22.27
N ARG A 94 19.99 24.82 21.57
CA ARG A 94 18.90 24.16 20.84
C ARG A 94 18.86 24.79 19.46
N GLN A 95 19.51 24.13 18.50
CA GLN A 95 19.76 24.64 17.16
C GLN A 95 18.71 24.13 16.17
N ASP A 96 18.31 24.98 15.24
CA ASP A 96 17.28 24.66 14.25
C ASP A 96 17.83 23.59 13.26
N ARG A 97 16.97 22.69 12.76
CA ARG A 97 17.41 21.48 12.04
C ARG A 97 18.31 21.77 10.85
N SER A 98 19.40 21.00 10.74
CA SER A 98 20.41 21.10 9.67
C SER A 98 20.98 22.51 9.41
N SER A 99 20.81 23.45 10.34
CA SER A 99 21.30 24.82 10.21
C SER A 99 22.79 24.92 10.50
N ARG A 100 23.46 25.93 9.93
CA ARG A 100 24.86 26.26 10.23
C ARG A 100 24.92 27.59 10.99
N GLY A 101 25.49 27.58 12.19
CA GLY A 101 25.42 28.72 13.11
C GLY A 101 26.71 28.98 13.88
N THR A 102 27.25 30.18 13.76
CA THR A 102 28.40 30.65 14.55
C THR A 102 27.97 30.96 15.99
N LEU A 103 28.44 30.15 16.95
CA LEU A 103 28.20 30.34 18.38
C LEU A 103 28.95 31.56 18.90
N ILE A 104 30.24 31.67 18.56
CA ILE A 104 31.15 32.76 18.95
C ILE A 104 31.97 33.17 17.73
N GLY A 105 32.13 34.47 17.51
CA GLY A 105 33.00 34.99 16.43
C GLY A 105 33.79 36.23 16.84
N LEU A 106 35.09 36.22 16.57
CA LEU A 106 36.04 37.32 16.82
C LEU A 106 36.39 38.06 15.51
N GLU A 107 36.00 39.33 15.42
CA GLU A 107 36.34 40.25 14.33
C GLU A 107 37.61 41.04 14.67
N SER A 108 38.49 41.23 13.68
CA SER A 108 39.63 42.15 13.71
C SER A 108 39.19 43.61 13.46
N PRO A 109 40.05 44.62 13.70
CA PRO A 109 39.73 46.03 13.44
C PRO A 109 39.30 46.34 12.00
N ASN A 110 39.70 45.50 11.05
CA ASN A 110 39.43 45.64 9.62
C ASN A 110 38.17 44.86 9.17
N GLY A 111 37.38 44.31 10.10
CA GLY A 111 36.16 43.53 9.82
C GLY A 111 36.40 42.08 9.37
N ARG A 112 37.65 41.64 9.20
CA ARG A 112 37.99 40.23 8.92
C ARG A 112 37.92 39.40 10.20
N ARG A 113 37.49 38.14 10.11
CA ARG A 113 37.52 37.21 11.27
C ARG A 113 38.93 36.79 11.65
N GLN A 114 39.11 36.45 12.92
CA GLN A 114 40.30 35.82 13.50
C GLN A 114 40.00 34.40 14.01
N PHE A 115 38.79 34.20 14.54
CA PHE A 115 38.34 32.94 15.14
C PHE A 115 36.80 32.88 15.12
N GLU A 116 36.23 31.73 14.78
CA GLU A 116 34.81 31.40 14.91
C GLU A 116 34.64 29.96 15.44
N ILE A 117 33.70 29.75 16.37
CA ILE A 117 33.18 28.42 16.73
C ILE A 117 31.84 28.28 16.01
N VAL A 118 31.69 27.27 15.15
CA VAL A 118 30.50 27.10 14.30
C VAL A 118 29.93 25.69 14.47
N SER A 119 28.66 25.57 14.80
CA SER A 119 27.97 24.28 14.67
C SER A 119 27.38 24.17 13.27
N ASN A 120 27.70 23.09 12.57
CA ASN A 120 27.42 22.89 11.16
C ASN A 120 26.53 21.67 10.95
N GLY A 121 25.22 21.89 11.09
CA GLY A 121 24.20 20.84 11.03
C GLY A 121 24.06 20.13 9.68
N ARG A 122 24.65 20.67 8.60
CA ARG A 122 24.67 20.01 7.28
C ARG A 122 25.76 18.94 7.16
N ALA A 123 26.89 19.16 7.83
CA ALA A 123 28.03 18.23 7.86
C ALA A 123 28.03 17.32 9.11
N ASN A 124 27.12 17.56 10.06
CA ASN A 124 27.11 16.99 11.40
C ASN A 124 28.35 17.28 12.25
N THR A 125 28.94 18.47 12.07
CA THR A 125 30.21 18.86 12.71
C THR A 125 30.10 20.04 13.66
N LEU A 126 31.08 20.16 14.56
CA LEU A 126 31.44 21.43 15.22
C LEU A 126 32.77 21.92 14.65
N ASP A 127 32.75 23.01 13.89
CA ASP A 127 33.90 23.58 13.21
C ASP A 127 34.58 24.64 14.12
N LEU A 128 35.87 24.45 14.39
CA LEU A 128 36.80 25.50 14.83
C LEU A 128 37.42 26.16 13.60
N VAL A 129 37.03 27.40 13.31
CA VAL A 129 37.52 28.16 12.15
C VAL A 129 38.44 29.28 12.62
N TYR A 130 39.67 29.33 12.11
CA TYR A 130 40.65 30.34 12.48
C TYR A 130 41.50 30.79 11.28
N TRP A 131 42.14 31.96 11.40
CA TRP A 131 42.92 32.55 10.33
C TRP A 131 44.37 32.81 10.75
N VAL A 132 45.33 32.17 10.07
CA VAL A 132 46.78 32.36 10.25
C VAL A 132 47.36 32.91 8.96
N ASP A 133 48.12 34.00 9.04
CA ASP A 133 48.73 34.74 7.91
C ASP A 133 47.80 35.08 6.72
N GLY A 134 46.49 35.07 6.96
CA GLY A 134 45.44 35.35 5.96
C GLY A 134 44.84 34.13 5.29
N SER A 135 45.38 32.93 5.54
CA SER A 135 44.77 31.64 5.18
C SER A 135 43.71 31.26 6.20
N GLN A 136 42.61 30.65 5.74
CA GLN A 136 41.58 30.08 6.60
C GLN A 136 41.89 28.62 6.88
N ASN A 137 41.90 28.23 8.15
CA ASN A 137 41.99 26.85 8.61
C ASN A 137 40.64 26.47 9.24
N VAL A 138 40.23 25.22 9.04
CA VAL A 138 38.99 24.65 9.56
C VAL A 138 39.32 23.30 10.19
N VAL A 139 39.06 23.16 11.48
CA VAL A 139 39.17 21.89 12.20
C VAL A 139 37.75 21.48 12.57
N SER A 140 37.28 20.36 12.04
CA SER A 140 35.91 19.87 12.26
C SER A 140 35.94 18.70 13.23
N LEU A 141 35.14 18.77 14.29
CA LEU A 141 34.83 17.63 15.16
C LEU A 141 33.57 16.95 14.62
N GLU A 142 33.61 15.64 14.39
CA GLU A 142 32.57 14.88 13.66
C GLU A 142 31.53 14.20 14.59
N ASP A 143 30.44 13.69 13.99
CA ASP A 143 29.36 12.93 14.66
C ASP A 143 28.72 13.60 15.90
N VAL A 144 28.44 14.90 15.83
CA VAL A 144 28.09 15.71 17.02
C VAL A 144 26.58 15.83 17.31
N ASP A 145 25.71 15.65 16.30
CA ASP A 145 24.23 15.67 16.41
C ASP A 145 23.65 16.90 17.17
N LEU A 146 24.17 18.10 16.86
CA LEU A 146 23.80 19.35 17.54
C LEU A 146 22.55 20.05 16.97
N SER A 147 22.24 19.82 15.69
CA SER A 147 21.14 20.48 14.96
C SER A 147 19.94 19.56 14.81
N ASP A 148 19.47 18.96 15.91
CA ASP A 148 18.28 18.09 15.95
C ASP A 148 17.05 18.79 16.55
N SER A 149 17.17 20.09 16.86
CA SER A 149 16.19 20.92 17.55
C SER A 149 15.79 20.45 18.95
N HIS A 150 16.63 19.63 19.60
CA HIS A 150 16.57 19.34 21.03
C HIS A 150 17.61 20.16 21.80
N TRP A 151 17.51 20.20 23.13
CA TRP A 151 18.53 20.85 23.97
C TRP A 151 19.74 19.94 24.15
N LYS A 152 20.91 20.41 23.71
CA LYS A 152 22.22 19.79 23.89
C LYS A 152 23.07 20.68 24.80
N ASN A 153 23.80 20.06 25.72
CA ASN A 153 24.87 20.72 26.46
C ASN A 153 26.19 20.39 25.79
N ILE A 154 26.93 21.40 25.33
CA ILE A 154 28.26 21.21 24.76
C ILE A 154 29.33 21.76 25.70
N THR A 155 30.43 21.01 25.83
CA THR A 155 31.65 21.43 26.50
C THR A 155 32.81 21.16 25.54
N LEU A 156 33.40 22.22 25.02
CA LEU A 156 34.55 22.18 24.12
C LEU A 156 35.80 22.59 24.90
N GLN A 157 36.72 21.67 25.12
CA GLN A 157 38.02 21.93 25.75
C GLN A 157 39.08 22.03 24.65
N VAL A 158 39.71 23.20 24.52
CA VAL A 158 40.96 23.37 23.77
C VAL A 158 42.08 23.52 24.79
N HIS A 159 43.12 22.69 24.72
CA HIS A 159 44.30 22.83 25.57
C HIS A 159 45.55 22.25 24.88
N GLY A 160 46.58 23.07 24.72
CA GLY A 160 47.73 22.76 23.88
C GLY A 160 47.29 22.47 22.45
N GLU A 161 47.80 21.38 21.88
CA GLU A 161 47.44 20.88 20.56
C GLU A 161 46.11 20.09 20.56
N ASN A 162 45.40 19.90 21.67
CA ASN A 162 44.19 19.06 21.71
C ASN A 162 42.89 19.88 21.74
N ALA A 163 41.92 19.49 20.92
CA ALA A 163 40.52 19.90 21.01
C ALA A 163 39.64 18.67 21.33
N ASN A 164 39.03 18.64 22.52
CA ASN A 164 38.09 17.61 22.97
C ASN A 164 36.67 18.18 23.00
N LEU A 165 35.70 17.48 22.41
CA LEU A 165 34.29 17.88 22.42
C LEU A 165 33.43 16.87 23.19
N TYR A 166 32.74 17.36 24.22
CA TYR A 166 31.78 16.60 24.99
C TYR A 166 30.36 17.10 24.69
N VAL A 167 29.42 16.16 24.51
CA VAL A 167 27.98 16.44 24.38
C VAL A 167 27.26 15.71 25.52
N GLY A 168 26.61 16.48 26.38
CA GLY A 168 26.17 15.99 27.69
C GLY A 168 27.40 15.61 28.54
N CYS A 169 27.51 14.33 28.87
CA CYS A 169 28.62 13.75 29.63
C CYS A 169 29.58 12.90 28.78
N ASN A 170 29.26 12.69 27.50
CA ASN A 170 30.02 11.80 26.62
C ASN A 170 31.06 12.60 25.84
N LEU A 171 32.31 12.13 25.81
CA LEU A 171 33.30 12.58 24.84
C LEU A 171 32.84 12.06 23.46
N VAL A 172 32.53 12.97 22.55
CA VAL A 172 32.10 12.63 21.19
C VAL A 172 33.32 12.46 20.30
N ASP A 173 34.21 13.46 20.27
CA ASP A 173 35.37 13.48 19.38
C ASP A 173 36.58 14.21 20.01
N ARG A 174 37.77 13.89 19.50
CA ARG A 174 39.05 14.51 19.83
C ARG A 174 39.86 14.71 18.55
N VAL A 175 40.20 15.97 18.28
CA VAL A 175 41.08 16.34 17.18
C VAL A 175 42.37 16.99 17.71
N ILE A 176 43.49 16.72 17.04
CA ILE A 176 44.76 17.38 17.27
C ILE A 176 44.86 18.56 16.30
N LEU A 177 45.12 19.76 16.83
CA LEU A 177 45.32 20.99 16.08
C LEU A 177 46.73 21.01 15.49
N ASP A 178 46.85 21.28 14.18
CA ASP A 178 48.16 21.37 13.50
C ASP A 178 49.07 22.46 14.10
N GLU A 179 48.48 23.56 14.59
CA GLU A 179 49.19 24.67 15.26
C GLU A 179 48.29 25.33 16.34
N PRO A 180 48.87 25.87 17.44
CA PRO A 180 48.12 26.55 18.50
C PRO A 180 47.61 27.93 18.04
N PHE A 181 46.45 27.93 17.37
CA PHE A 181 45.86 29.14 16.78
C PHE A 181 45.64 30.30 17.77
N TYR A 182 45.47 29.98 19.05
CA TYR A 182 45.19 30.96 20.10
C TYR A 182 46.35 31.92 20.39
N GLU A 183 47.59 31.55 20.07
CA GLU A 183 48.76 32.46 20.14
C GLU A 183 48.64 33.63 19.16
N HIS A 184 47.91 33.46 18.06
CA HIS A 184 47.78 34.43 16.98
C HIS A 184 46.66 35.46 17.20
N LEU A 185 45.79 35.25 18.21
CA LEU A 185 44.63 36.10 18.49
C LEU A 185 45.05 37.46 19.07
N ARG A 186 44.47 38.55 18.54
CA ARG A 186 44.81 39.93 18.95
C ARG A 186 43.62 40.63 19.58
N ALA A 187 43.83 41.23 20.75
CA ALA A 187 42.80 42.01 21.45
C ALA A 187 42.63 43.45 20.93
N GLU A 188 43.68 44.06 20.36
CA GLU A 188 43.69 45.49 20.05
C GLU A 188 42.74 45.85 18.89
N GLY A 189 41.63 46.53 19.24
CA GLY A 189 40.60 46.98 18.29
C GLY A 189 39.67 45.88 17.78
N SER A 190 39.84 44.64 18.25
CA SER A 190 38.98 43.50 17.91
C SER A 190 37.62 43.56 18.61
N ARG A 191 36.65 42.79 18.10
CA ARG A 191 35.30 42.67 18.67
C ARG A 191 34.84 41.22 18.67
N MET A 192 34.45 40.70 19.82
CA MET A 192 33.84 39.37 19.93
C MET A 192 32.33 39.50 20.02
N TYR A 193 31.60 38.64 19.31
CA TYR A 193 30.14 38.57 19.32
C TYR A 193 29.68 37.15 19.61
N VAL A 194 28.55 37.03 20.31
CA VAL A 194 27.79 35.79 20.45
C VAL A 194 26.76 35.70 19.31
N ALA A 195 26.50 34.49 18.80
CA ALA A 195 25.52 34.16 17.76
C ALA A 195 25.73 34.80 16.35
N LYS A 196 26.66 35.74 16.18
CA LYS A 196 26.88 36.49 14.92
C LYS A 196 28.04 35.90 14.11
N GLY A 197 27.72 35.16 13.05
CA GLY A 197 28.67 34.67 12.06
C GLY A 197 29.18 35.70 11.05
N SER A 198 30.18 35.32 10.27
CA SER A 198 30.90 36.11 9.25
C SER A 198 30.01 36.65 8.11
N ILE A 199 29.03 35.86 7.69
CA ILE A 199 27.99 36.21 6.70
C ILE A 199 26.60 35.92 7.30
N ARG A 200 25.53 36.47 6.67
CA ARG A 200 24.15 36.35 7.16
C ARG A 200 23.71 34.89 7.33
N GLU A 201 24.13 34.01 6.43
CA GLU A 201 23.83 32.57 6.47
C GLU A 201 24.48 31.82 7.64
N ASN A 202 25.61 32.33 8.16
CA ASN A 202 26.34 31.73 9.29
C ASN A 202 25.85 32.28 10.66
N HIS A 203 24.83 33.12 10.69
CA HIS A 203 24.24 33.59 11.94
C HIS A 203 23.52 32.45 12.66
N PHE A 204 23.74 32.29 13.97
CA PHE A 204 23.17 31.18 14.73
C PHE A 204 21.64 31.26 14.77
N ARG A 205 20.98 30.20 14.31
CA ARG A 205 19.54 30.00 14.35
C ARG A 205 19.16 28.98 15.44
N GLY A 206 18.26 29.38 16.32
CA GLY A 206 17.82 28.57 17.47
C GLY A 206 17.81 29.35 18.78
N LEU A 207 18.07 28.65 19.88
CA LEU A 207 18.16 29.18 21.24
C LEU A 207 19.53 28.87 21.85
N LEU A 208 20.14 29.88 22.49
CA LEU A 208 21.34 29.72 23.31
C LEU A 208 21.04 30.04 24.78
N GLN A 209 21.61 29.25 25.69
CA GLN A 209 21.57 29.43 27.14
C GLN A 209 22.96 29.08 27.71
N ASN A 210 23.33 29.62 28.88
CA ASN A 210 24.56 29.25 29.61
C ASN A 210 25.87 29.34 28.79
N VAL A 211 26.09 30.42 28.02
CA VAL A 211 27.26 30.57 27.14
C VAL A 211 28.44 31.19 27.88
N HIS A 212 29.49 30.39 28.16
CA HIS A 212 30.62 30.78 29.00
C HIS A 212 31.99 30.39 28.43
N PHE A 213 33.02 31.15 28.79
CA PHE A 213 34.40 30.65 28.84
C PHE A 213 34.82 30.36 30.28
N ILE A 214 35.54 29.25 30.47
CA ILE A 214 36.08 28.79 31.75
C ILE A 214 37.59 28.57 31.62
N PHE A 215 38.34 29.00 32.63
CA PHE A 215 39.79 28.93 32.77
C PHE A 215 40.16 28.34 34.14
N ASP A 216 41.42 27.92 34.32
CA ASP A 216 41.98 27.42 35.59
C ASP A 216 41.16 26.33 36.31
N THR A 217 40.28 25.64 35.57
CA THR A 217 39.35 24.61 36.07
C THR A 217 39.49 23.36 35.20
N PRO A 218 39.72 22.16 35.78
CA PRO A 218 39.83 20.94 34.99
C PRO A 218 38.47 20.57 34.37
N VAL A 219 38.48 19.94 33.20
CA VAL A 219 37.25 19.63 32.45
C VAL A 219 36.35 18.65 33.21
N GLU A 220 36.95 17.79 34.03
CA GLU A 220 36.28 16.86 34.94
C GLU A 220 35.37 17.59 35.94
N ASP A 221 35.82 18.70 36.53
CA ASP A 221 35.01 19.51 37.46
C ASP A 221 33.89 20.27 36.72
N VAL A 222 34.13 20.68 35.47
CA VAL A 222 33.11 21.30 34.59
C VAL A 222 32.03 20.30 34.19
N LEU A 223 32.37 19.01 34.04
CA LEU A 223 31.40 17.94 33.78
C LEU A 223 30.66 17.52 35.07
N LEU A 224 31.35 17.41 36.21
CA LEU A 224 30.73 17.12 37.52
C LEU A 224 29.68 18.17 37.92
N THR A 225 29.93 19.45 37.64
CA THR A 225 28.97 20.54 37.88
C THR A 225 27.76 20.56 36.94
N ARG A 226 27.67 19.60 36.01
CA ARG A 226 26.54 19.36 35.09
C ARG A 226 25.93 17.96 35.26
N ASP A 227 26.02 17.40 36.48
CA ASP A 227 25.45 16.12 36.91
C ASP A 227 26.02 14.86 36.21
N CYS A 228 27.25 14.91 35.73
CA CYS A 228 27.93 13.75 35.13
C CYS A 228 28.57 12.82 36.18
N GLU A 229 28.15 11.56 36.27
CA GLU A 229 28.80 10.55 37.10
C GLU A 229 30.15 10.10 36.50
N ILE A 230 31.27 10.52 37.09
CA ILE A 230 32.61 10.07 36.66
C ILE A 230 32.88 8.66 37.23
N THR A 231 32.69 7.64 36.40
CA THR A 231 33.24 6.29 36.65
C THR A 231 34.74 6.28 36.34
N ASN A 232 35.58 6.28 37.37
CA ASN A 232 37.03 6.16 37.24
C ASN A 232 37.47 4.77 36.75
N GLU A 233 37.50 4.54 35.43
CA GLU A 233 38.34 3.49 34.83
C GLU A 233 39.76 4.03 34.57
N SER A 234 40.50 4.22 35.65
CA SER A 234 41.93 4.53 35.57
C SER A 234 42.74 3.27 35.26
N THR A 235 43.25 3.18 34.03
CA THR A 235 44.55 2.55 33.67
C THR A 235 44.93 1.25 34.41
N GLU A 236 44.74 0.09 33.79
CA GLU A 236 45.55 -1.09 34.11
C GLU A 236 46.64 -1.35 33.05
N ILE A 237 47.88 -1.04 33.43
CA ILE A 237 49.05 -1.74 32.91
C ILE A 237 49.18 -3.04 33.70
N VAL A 238 49.08 -4.17 32.99
CA VAL A 238 49.51 -5.54 33.32
C VAL A 238 50.19 -5.73 34.69
N ASP A 239 49.57 -6.47 35.63
CA ASP A 239 50.07 -7.81 36.04
C ASP A 239 49.11 -8.65 36.92
N VAL A 240 48.94 -9.93 36.53
CA VAL A 240 48.71 -11.15 37.35
C VAL A 240 47.77 -11.12 38.58
N SER A 241 46.56 -11.72 38.40
CA SER A 241 45.97 -12.88 39.13
C SER A 241 46.45 -13.29 40.55
N PRO A 242 45.66 -14.09 41.33
CA PRO A 242 44.19 -14.14 41.49
C PRO A 242 43.78 -14.23 42.98
N SER A 243 42.48 -14.09 43.30
CA SER A 243 41.74 -14.84 44.35
C SER A 243 40.28 -14.36 44.42
N ILE A 244 39.28 -15.18 44.04
CA ILE A 244 38.69 -16.27 44.86
C ILE A 244 37.80 -15.72 46.00
N THR A 245 36.49 -15.73 45.72
CA THR A 245 35.38 -16.06 46.65
C THR A 245 35.06 -15.06 47.78
N THR A 246 33.81 -14.84 48.22
CA THR A 246 32.49 -15.42 47.89
C THR A 246 31.40 -14.71 48.72
N ASN A 247 30.13 -14.78 48.27
CA ASN A 247 28.94 -15.05 49.11
C ASN A 247 28.50 -14.01 50.18
N ILE A 248 27.23 -13.90 50.61
CA ILE A 248 25.99 -14.64 50.27
C ILE A 248 24.74 -13.81 50.66
N ILE A 249 23.73 -13.84 49.78
CA ILE A 249 22.28 -14.01 50.00
C ILE A 249 21.52 -13.16 51.05
N GLY A 250 20.37 -12.65 50.59
CA GLY A 250 19.20 -12.27 51.39
C GLY A 250 18.16 -11.55 50.51
N GLN A 251 17.68 -12.10 49.39
CA GLN A 251 16.58 -13.10 49.32
C GLN A 251 15.35 -12.64 50.15
N LYS A 252 14.14 -12.42 49.59
CA LYS A 252 13.32 -13.19 48.63
C LYS A 252 12.13 -12.31 48.15
N THR A 253 11.28 -12.60 47.16
CA THR A 253 11.15 -13.48 45.96
C THR A 253 9.84 -12.99 45.29
N ASP A 254 9.76 -12.68 43.99
CA ASP A 254 9.46 -13.57 42.83
C ASP A 254 7.98 -14.09 42.81
N ASP A 255 7.31 -14.40 41.68
CA ASP A 255 7.81 -14.77 40.34
C ASP A 255 6.71 -14.81 39.22
N PHE A 256 7.16 -15.07 37.97
CA PHE A 256 6.51 -15.53 36.72
C PHE A 256 5.73 -14.54 35.81
N GLY A 257 6.03 -14.42 34.50
CA GLY A 257 7.08 -15.00 33.61
C GLY A 257 7.07 -14.29 32.23
N ALA A 258 8.19 -14.06 31.50
CA ALA A 258 8.99 -15.00 30.67
C ALA A 258 8.19 -15.61 29.48
N GLU A 259 8.65 -15.65 28.21
CA GLU A 259 10.00 -15.77 27.64
C GLU A 259 10.20 -15.01 26.30
N MET A 260 11.43 -14.54 26.02
CA MET A 260 12.24 -14.87 24.81
C MET A 260 13.46 -13.92 24.68
N CYS A 261 14.64 -14.37 25.11
CA CYS A 261 15.92 -13.82 24.64
C CYS A 261 17.07 -14.80 24.97
N GLU A 262 17.30 -15.79 24.10
CA GLU A 262 18.35 -16.81 24.28
C GLU A 262 19.37 -16.81 23.12
N ARG A 263 20.32 -15.87 23.09
CA ARG A 263 21.62 -16.04 22.40
C ARG A 263 22.74 -15.40 23.22
N SER A 264 23.89 -16.06 23.32
CA SER A 264 25.03 -15.60 24.13
C SER A 264 26.03 -14.79 23.29
N CYS A 265 26.81 -13.92 23.94
CA CYS A 265 27.75 -13.02 23.27
C CYS A 265 28.87 -13.71 22.47
N GLU A 266 29.09 -15.02 22.65
CA GLU A 266 30.04 -15.79 21.84
C GLU A 266 29.53 -16.05 20.42
N GLU A 267 28.21 -16.13 20.19
CA GLU A 267 27.61 -16.26 18.85
C GLU A 267 27.59 -14.93 18.06
N LEU A 268 27.72 -13.79 18.73
CA LEU A 268 27.85 -12.47 18.10
C LEU A 268 29.28 -12.24 17.55
N SER A 269 30.29 -12.80 18.23
CA SER A 269 31.70 -12.69 17.83
C SER A 269 31.97 -13.35 16.47
N THR A 270 31.32 -14.50 16.20
CA THR A 270 31.43 -15.20 14.92
C THR A 270 30.76 -14.44 13.77
N MET A 271 29.59 -13.83 13.98
CA MET A 271 28.96 -12.97 12.97
C MET A 271 29.84 -11.77 12.58
N PHE A 272 30.55 -11.15 13.53
CA PHE A 272 31.50 -10.07 13.23
C PHE A 272 32.72 -10.52 12.42
N GLN A 273 33.12 -11.79 12.53
CA GLN A 273 34.17 -12.37 11.66
C GLN A 273 33.63 -12.66 10.26
N GLU A 274 32.40 -13.16 10.11
CA GLU A 274 31.77 -13.38 8.80
C GLU A 274 31.51 -12.06 8.05
N LEU A 275 31.06 -10.99 8.74
CA LEU A 275 30.91 -9.65 8.17
C LEU A 275 32.23 -9.05 7.66
N LYS A 276 33.36 -9.29 8.37
CA LYS A 276 34.69 -8.93 7.85
C LYS A 276 35.10 -9.77 6.64
N GLY A 277 34.72 -11.05 6.60
CA GLY A 277 34.90 -11.91 5.43
C GLY A 277 34.14 -11.41 4.19
N LEU A 278 32.88 -11.00 4.37
CA LEU A 278 32.04 -10.46 3.30
C LEU A 278 32.66 -9.20 2.65
N ARG A 279 33.23 -8.30 3.46
CA ARG A 279 33.89 -7.08 2.97
C ARG A 279 35.09 -7.37 2.05
N VAL A 280 35.82 -8.45 2.30
CA VAL A 280 36.93 -8.91 1.43
C VAL A 280 36.40 -9.55 0.14
N VAL A 281 35.30 -10.31 0.20
CA VAL A 281 34.65 -10.88 -0.99
C VAL A 281 34.08 -9.79 -1.90
N VAL A 282 33.40 -8.80 -1.33
CA VAL A 282 32.86 -7.64 -2.07
C VAL A 282 33.99 -6.83 -2.72
N SER A 283 35.09 -6.57 -2.02
CA SER A 283 36.26 -5.87 -2.59
C SER A 283 36.88 -6.64 -3.77
N ASN A 284 36.98 -7.97 -3.67
CA ASN A 284 37.45 -8.82 -4.77
C ASN A 284 36.46 -8.91 -5.95
N LEU A 285 35.15 -8.81 -5.67
CA LEU A 285 34.11 -8.81 -6.70
C LEU A 285 34.10 -7.48 -7.49
N ILE A 286 34.36 -6.35 -6.82
CA ILE A 286 34.54 -5.03 -7.45
C ILE A 286 35.78 -5.02 -8.35
N ASP A 287 36.91 -5.57 -7.88
CA ASP A 287 38.14 -5.71 -8.67
C ASP A 287 37.96 -6.68 -9.86
N GLY A 288 37.07 -7.67 -9.73
CA GLY A 288 36.62 -8.55 -10.81
C GLY A 288 35.73 -7.83 -11.84
N LEU A 289 34.77 -7.03 -11.38
CA LEU A 289 33.88 -6.23 -12.23
C LEU A 289 34.65 -5.19 -13.05
N GLN A 290 35.62 -4.49 -12.45
CA GLN A 290 36.48 -3.55 -13.18
C GLN A 290 37.30 -4.22 -14.30
N LYS A 291 37.67 -5.50 -14.15
CA LYS A 291 38.32 -6.28 -15.22
C LYS A 291 37.37 -6.67 -16.35
N VAL A 292 36.08 -6.88 -16.08
CA VAL A 292 35.06 -7.21 -17.10
C VAL A 292 34.76 -6.00 -18.00
N VAL A 293 34.84 -4.78 -17.46
CA VAL A 293 34.52 -3.50 -18.14
C VAL A 293 35.71 -2.92 -18.92
N SER A 294 36.93 -3.43 -18.73
CA SER A 294 38.12 -2.95 -19.45
C SER A 294 38.17 -3.40 -20.92
N ALA A 295 38.86 -2.64 -21.78
CA ALA A 295 38.70 -2.62 -23.24
C ALA A 295 39.20 -3.87 -24.02
N GLU A 296 39.54 -4.97 -23.36
CA GLU A 296 40.10 -6.19 -23.98
C GLU A 296 39.13 -7.38 -24.06
N ASN A 297 37.87 -7.21 -23.66
CA ASN A 297 36.88 -8.29 -23.63
C ASN A 297 36.28 -8.60 -25.03
N THR A 298 37.10 -9.21 -25.88
CA THR A 298 36.80 -9.51 -27.30
C THR A 298 35.49 -10.28 -27.54
N VAL A 299 35.07 -11.10 -26.57
CA VAL A 299 33.83 -11.91 -26.64
C VAL A 299 32.57 -11.06 -26.70
N MET A 300 32.49 -9.93 -25.96
CA MET A 300 31.30 -9.06 -26.02
C MET A 300 31.18 -8.32 -27.36
N LYS A 301 32.28 -8.08 -28.08
CA LYS A 301 32.24 -7.48 -29.42
C LYS A 301 31.63 -8.42 -30.46
N GLU A 302 31.88 -9.73 -30.36
CA GLU A 302 31.25 -10.71 -31.26
C GLU A 302 29.75 -10.91 -30.94
N ALA A 303 29.34 -10.77 -29.68
CA ALA A 303 27.92 -10.79 -29.30
C ALA A 303 27.17 -9.54 -29.81
N LEU A 304 27.67 -8.34 -29.50
CA LEU A 304 27.07 -7.07 -29.95
C LEU A 304 27.11 -6.88 -31.48
N GLY A 305 28.08 -7.50 -32.15
CA GLY A 305 28.16 -7.52 -33.62
C GLY A 305 27.01 -8.27 -34.29
N ARG A 306 26.35 -9.22 -33.60
CA ARG A 306 25.16 -9.93 -34.13
C ARG A 306 23.87 -9.13 -33.98
N ILE A 307 23.80 -8.22 -33.00
CA ILE A 307 22.58 -7.46 -32.66
C ILE A 307 22.39 -6.24 -33.57
N LYS A 308 23.46 -5.70 -34.19
CA LYS A 308 23.38 -4.51 -35.05
C LYS A 308 22.82 -4.73 -36.47
N ASN A 309 22.30 -5.91 -36.80
CA ASN A 309 21.90 -6.26 -38.17
C ASN A 309 20.50 -6.87 -38.29
N THR A 310 19.54 -6.34 -37.52
CA THR A 310 18.12 -6.75 -37.49
C THR A 310 17.19 -5.64 -37.96
N LYS A 311 17.20 -5.37 -39.26
CA LYS A 311 15.97 -5.04 -40.01
C LYS A 311 15.67 -6.25 -40.89
N GLU A 312 14.54 -6.93 -40.64
CA GLU A 312 14.08 -8.20 -41.24
C GLU A 312 14.46 -9.51 -40.53
N LYS A 313 14.15 -9.64 -39.23
CA LYS A 313 13.84 -10.95 -38.63
C LYS A 313 12.71 -10.84 -37.61
N ASN A 314 11.70 -11.69 -37.78
CA ASN A 314 10.66 -11.91 -36.79
C ASN A 314 11.27 -12.70 -35.62
N MET A 315 11.07 -12.24 -34.40
CA MET A 315 11.58 -12.83 -33.16
C MET A 315 10.57 -12.56 -32.04
N CYS A 316 10.53 -13.40 -31.02
CA CYS A 316 9.62 -13.28 -29.87
C CYS A 316 10.41 -13.27 -28.55
N TRP A 317 9.86 -12.64 -27.51
CA TRP A 317 10.51 -12.52 -26.20
C TRP A 317 9.56 -12.94 -25.08
N GLN A 318 10.00 -13.87 -24.23
CA GLN A 318 9.23 -14.39 -23.09
C GLN A 318 10.19 -14.82 -21.97
N ASP A 319 9.85 -14.53 -20.72
CA ASP A 319 10.57 -14.93 -19.50
C ASP A 319 12.10 -14.72 -19.56
N GLY A 320 12.50 -13.53 -20.03
CA GLY A 320 13.91 -13.13 -20.13
C GLY A 320 14.71 -13.82 -21.24
N ARG A 321 14.08 -14.59 -22.12
CA ARG A 321 14.70 -15.26 -23.27
C ARG A 321 14.12 -14.79 -24.59
N LEU A 322 14.97 -14.79 -25.62
CA LEU A 322 14.64 -14.40 -26.99
C LEU A 322 14.59 -15.67 -27.85
N PHE A 323 13.52 -15.82 -28.63
CA PHE A 323 13.22 -16.97 -29.47
C PHE A 323 13.12 -16.57 -30.95
N ASP A 324 13.66 -17.39 -31.85
CA ASP A 324 13.61 -17.18 -33.31
C ASP A 324 12.21 -17.51 -33.87
N ASP A 325 11.84 -16.95 -35.04
CA ASP A 325 10.59 -17.31 -35.74
C ASP A 325 10.48 -18.83 -35.98
N LYS A 326 9.34 -19.40 -35.58
CA LYS A 326 9.00 -20.84 -35.59
C LYS A 326 9.80 -21.71 -34.61
N GLU A 327 10.52 -21.10 -33.68
CA GLU A 327 11.01 -21.82 -32.51
C GLU A 327 9.83 -22.18 -31.59
N GLU A 328 9.82 -23.42 -31.07
CA GLU A 328 8.81 -23.92 -30.14
C GLU A 328 9.46 -24.20 -28.78
N TRP A 329 8.83 -23.74 -27.70
CA TRP A 329 9.26 -23.99 -26.33
C TRP A 329 8.08 -24.41 -25.45
N VAL A 330 8.42 -24.97 -24.30
CA VAL A 330 7.46 -25.43 -23.28
C VAL A 330 7.64 -24.49 -22.09
N VAL A 331 6.56 -23.82 -21.68
CA VAL A 331 6.58 -22.86 -20.56
C VAL A 331 6.39 -23.60 -19.24
N ASP A 332 5.45 -24.55 -19.23
CA ASP A 332 5.19 -25.47 -18.12
C ASP A 332 4.72 -26.83 -18.64
N SER A 333 4.42 -27.78 -17.75
CA SER A 333 3.97 -29.13 -18.07
C SER A 333 2.68 -29.21 -18.93
N CYS A 334 1.93 -28.11 -19.05
CA CYS A 334 0.63 -28.01 -19.71
C CYS A 334 0.61 -27.09 -20.95
N THR A 335 1.61 -26.26 -21.14
CA THR A 335 1.57 -25.13 -22.10
C THR A 335 2.75 -25.15 -23.04
N LYS A 336 2.48 -25.38 -24.33
CA LYS A 336 3.47 -25.32 -25.41
C LYS A 336 3.27 -24.06 -26.23
N CYS A 337 4.32 -23.27 -26.38
CA CYS A 337 4.32 -22.01 -27.12
C CYS A 337 5.21 -22.08 -28.36
N SER A 338 4.89 -21.26 -29.34
CA SER A 338 5.68 -21.08 -30.56
C SER A 338 5.74 -19.62 -30.96
N CYS A 339 6.89 -19.16 -31.45
CA CYS A 339 6.99 -17.83 -32.05
C CYS A 339 6.45 -17.90 -33.49
N GLN A 340 5.44 -17.10 -33.82
CA GLN A 340 4.92 -16.98 -35.18
C GLN A 340 4.74 -15.51 -35.52
N GLU A 341 5.53 -15.00 -36.46
CA GLU A 341 5.42 -13.63 -36.97
C GLU A 341 5.50 -12.55 -35.86
N SER A 342 6.46 -12.73 -34.93
CA SER A 342 6.65 -11.88 -33.75
C SER A 342 5.47 -11.83 -32.76
N LYS A 343 4.49 -12.72 -32.88
CA LYS A 343 3.53 -13.04 -31.82
C LYS A 343 3.84 -14.40 -31.20
N ILE A 344 3.66 -14.50 -29.89
CA ILE A 344 3.76 -15.77 -29.16
C ILE A 344 2.39 -16.45 -29.26
N VAL A 345 2.35 -17.64 -29.85
CA VAL A 345 1.14 -18.45 -29.95
C VAL A 345 1.31 -19.66 -29.04
N CYS A 346 0.60 -19.64 -27.92
CA CYS A 346 0.58 -20.72 -26.93
C CYS A 346 -0.67 -21.58 -27.08
N HIS A 347 -0.51 -22.89 -26.87
CA HIS A 347 -1.59 -23.86 -26.83
C HIS A 347 -1.52 -24.65 -25.52
N GLN A 348 -2.62 -24.62 -24.76
CA GLN A 348 -2.82 -25.50 -23.62
C GLN A 348 -3.12 -26.93 -24.11
N ILE A 349 -2.58 -27.93 -23.42
CA ILE A 349 -2.78 -29.34 -23.75
C ILE A 349 -4.18 -29.78 -23.31
N THR A 350 -5.10 -29.90 -24.26
CA THR A 350 -6.45 -30.45 -24.03
C THR A 350 -6.39 -31.97 -23.82
N CYS A 351 -6.74 -32.43 -22.62
CA CYS A 351 -6.72 -33.86 -22.26
C CYS A 351 -7.96 -34.63 -22.78
N PRO A 352 -7.83 -35.92 -23.16
CA PRO A 352 -8.99 -36.76 -23.47
C PRO A 352 -9.88 -37.00 -22.23
N PRO A 353 -11.20 -37.14 -22.38
CA PRO A 353 -12.08 -37.47 -21.25
C PRO A 353 -11.76 -38.88 -20.71
N VAL A 354 -11.54 -38.98 -19.40
CA VAL A 354 -11.11 -40.23 -18.73
C VAL A 354 -12.18 -40.73 -17.77
N ALA A 355 -12.64 -41.98 -17.97
CA ALA A 355 -13.69 -42.59 -17.16
C ALA A 355 -13.11 -43.58 -16.12
N CYS A 356 -12.70 -43.06 -14.95
CA CYS A 356 -12.45 -43.89 -13.76
C CYS A 356 -12.83 -43.14 -12.47
N ALA A 357 -13.16 -43.88 -11.40
CA ALA A 357 -13.73 -43.32 -10.17
C ALA A 357 -12.76 -42.49 -9.30
N SER A 358 -11.45 -42.50 -9.59
CA SER A 358 -10.43 -41.71 -8.89
C SER A 358 -9.17 -41.56 -9.76
N PRO A 359 -9.09 -40.54 -10.63
CA PRO A 359 -7.88 -40.27 -11.41
C PRO A 359 -6.75 -39.68 -10.55
N LEU A 360 -5.50 -39.93 -10.94
CA LEU A 360 -4.30 -39.36 -10.31
C LEU A 360 -3.49 -38.51 -11.31
N PHE A 361 -2.91 -37.42 -10.82
CA PHE A 361 -1.95 -36.59 -11.53
C PHE A 361 -0.53 -36.93 -11.07
N MET A 362 0.43 -36.95 -12.00
CA MET A 362 1.85 -37.20 -11.74
C MET A 362 2.62 -35.89 -11.89
N GLU A 363 3.58 -35.61 -11.01
CA GLU A 363 4.42 -34.40 -11.11
C GLU A 363 5.10 -34.32 -12.48
N GLY A 364 4.85 -33.23 -13.20
CA GLY A 364 5.46 -32.95 -14.51
C GLY A 364 4.61 -33.28 -15.74
N GLU A 365 3.40 -33.84 -15.61
CA GLU A 365 2.49 -34.08 -16.76
C GLU A 365 1.10 -33.45 -16.58
N CYS A 366 0.52 -32.96 -17.67
CA CYS A 366 -0.73 -32.18 -17.65
C CYS A 366 -2.01 -32.99 -17.46
N CYS A 367 -2.04 -34.26 -17.88
CA CYS A 367 -3.28 -35.02 -18.00
C CYS A 367 -3.45 -36.10 -16.92
N PRO A 368 -4.66 -36.27 -16.37
CA PRO A 368 -4.93 -37.32 -15.37
C PRO A 368 -4.81 -38.72 -15.98
N VAL A 369 -4.22 -39.65 -15.23
CA VAL A 369 -4.01 -41.04 -15.70
C VAL A 369 -4.73 -42.03 -14.78
N CYS A 370 -5.55 -42.89 -15.37
CA CYS A 370 -6.13 -44.06 -14.69
C CYS A 370 -5.19 -45.27 -14.87
N ILE A 371 -4.59 -45.76 -13.79
CA ILE A 371 -3.79 -46.99 -13.82
C ILE A 371 -4.69 -48.17 -13.46
N HIS A 372 -4.80 -49.17 -14.36
CA HIS A 372 -4.74 -50.60 -14.02
C HIS A 372 -4.84 -51.47 -15.28
N ASP A 373 -3.84 -52.33 -15.51
CA ASP A 373 -3.87 -53.31 -16.60
C ASP A 373 -3.14 -54.62 -16.21
N GLY A 374 -3.67 -55.29 -15.17
CA GLY A 374 -3.41 -56.71 -14.79
C GLY A 374 -1.99 -57.13 -14.34
N TRP A 375 -0.97 -56.34 -14.64
CA TRP A 375 0.43 -56.61 -14.32
C TRP A 375 0.86 -55.95 -13.01
N SER A 376 1.68 -56.64 -12.22
CA SER A 376 2.48 -56.02 -11.16
C SER A 376 3.42 -54.96 -11.74
N LEU A 377 3.91 -54.07 -10.86
CA LEU A 377 5.07 -53.25 -11.18
C LEU A 377 6.26 -54.14 -11.58
N TRP A 378 7.11 -53.60 -12.46
CA TRP A 378 8.38 -54.23 -12.79
C TRP A 378 9.30 -54.23 -11.57
N SER A 379 10.01 -55.33 -11.33
CA SER A 379 11.12 -55.36 -10.39
C SER A 379 12.21 -54.35 -10.80
N GLU A 380 13.10 -54.02 -9.87
CA GLU A 380 14.34 -53.33 -10.23
C GLU A 380 15.16 -54.13 -11.24
N TRP A 381 16.00 -53.41 -11.99
CA TRP A 381 16.93 -54.02 -12.94
C TRP A 381 18.04 -54.76 -12.18
N THR A 382 18.32 -56.01 -12.58
CA THR A 382 19.51 -56.72 -12.09
C THR A 382 20.78 -55.94 -12.41
N GLU A 383 21.87 -56.18 -11.66
CA GLU A 383 23.19 -55.68 -12.05
C GLU A 383 23.57 -56.13 -13.48
N CYS A 384 24.50 -55.39 -14.10
CA CYS A 384 24.95 -55.68 -15.45
C CYS A 384 25.66 -57.04 -15.49
N THR A 385 25.32 -57.91 -16.44
CA THR A 385 25.91 -59.26 -16.57
C THR A 385 27.42 -59.28 -16.87
N VAL A 386 28.06 -58.11 -16.99
CA VAL A 386 29.50 -57.92 -17.16
C VAL A 386 29.96 -56.78 -16.26
N THR A 387 31.19 -56.86 -15.74
CA THR A 387 31.81 -55.80 -14.92
C THR A 387 32.52 -54.73 -15.77
N CYS A 388 32.74 -54.98 -17.05
CA CYS A 388 33.28 -54.05 -18.05
C CYS A 388 32.70 -54.40 -19.43
N GLY A 389 32.70 -53.45 -20.37
CA GLY A 389 32.15 -53.62 -21.71
C GLY A 389 30.62 -53.66 -21.76
N THR A 390 30.07 -54.15 -22.87
CA THR A 390 28.62 -54.24 -23.10
C THR A 390 28.05 -55.55 -22.58
N GLY A 391 27.14 -55.48 -21.61
CA GLY A 391 26.35 -56.61 -21.10
C GLY A 391 24.86 -56.36 -21.21
N THR A 392 24.08 -57.08 -20.41
CA THR A 392 22.63 -56.92 -20.30
C THR A 392 22.18 -56.87 -18.85
N GLN A 393 21.06 -56.20 -18.59
CA GLN A 393 20.30 -56.27 -17.34
C GLN A 393 18.91 -56.81 -17.65
N GLN A 394 18.30 -57.51 -16.69
CA GLN A 394 16.93 -58.01 -16.79
C GLN A 394 16.07 -57.53 -15.63
N ARG A 395 14.75 -57.48 -15.83
CA ARG A 395 13.75 -57.30 -14.76
C ARG A 395 12.47 -58.05 -15.10
N GLY A 396 11.69 -58.42 -14.09
CA GLY A 396 10.48 -59.23 -14.22
C GLY A 396 9.24 -58.53 -13.67
N ARG A 397 8.06 -58.95 -14.13
CA ARG A 397 6.76 -58.60 -13.53
C ARG A 397 5.78 -59.78 -13.61
N SER A 398 4.85 -59.83 -12.68
CA SER A 398 3.87 -60.91 -12.51
C SER A 398 2.49 -60.48 -12.99
N CYS A 399 1.71 -61.39 -13.57
CA CYS A 399 0.30 -61.15 -13.94
C CYS A 399 -0.59 -61.76 -12.84
N ASP A 400 -1.43 -60.95 -12.21
CA ASP A 400 -2.23 -61.37 -11.02
C ASP A 400 -3.70 -61.69 -11.33
N ALA A 401 -4.08 -61.73 -12.61
CA ALA A 401 -5.46 -61.99 -13.03
C ALA A 401 -5.75 -63.49 -13.16
N THR A 402 -6.66 -64.02 -12.33
CA THR A 402 -7.13 -65.42 -12.36
C THR A 402 -8.17 -65.73 -13.45
N SER A 403 -8.54 -64.76 -14.30
CA SER A 403 -9.60 -64.94 -15.31
C SER A 403 -9.29 -64.47 -16.74
N ASN A 404 -8.15 -63.83 -17.01
CA ASN A 404 -7.71 -63.49 -18.38
C ASN A 404 -6.16 -63.39 -18.44
N PRO A 405 -5.50 -63.87 -19.50
CA PRO A 405 -4.05 -63.81 -19.63
C PRO A 405 -3.58 -62.38 -19.96
N CYS A 406 -2.72 -61.79 -19.12
CA CYS A 406 -2.21 -60.44 -19.36
C CYS A 406 -1.36 -60.37 -20.64
N PRO A 407 -1.60 -59.40 -21.55
CA PRO A 407 -0.82 -59.25 -22.78
C PRO A 407 0.56 -58.63 -22.53
N GLY A 408 1.58 -59.15 -23.23
CA GLY A 408 2.96 -58.66 -23.18
C GLY A 408 3.94 -59.63 -22.50
N ALA A 409 5.24 -59.32 -22.59
CA ALA A 409 6.28 -60.14 -21.96
C ALA A 409 6.37 -59.87 -20.44
N SER A 410 6.53 -60.93 -19.65
CA SER A 410 6.75 -60.87 -18.19
C SER A 410 8.21 -60.57 -17.79
N ILE A 411 9.14 -60.55 -18.75
CA ILE A 411 10.57 -60.28 -18.55
C ILE A 411 11.03 -59.25 -19.57
N GLN A 412 11.68 -58.19 -19.12
CA GLN A 412 12.30 -57.15 -19.94
C GLN A 412 13.82 -57.28 -19.88
N THR A 413 14.52 -57.12 -21.00
CA THR A 413 16.00 -57.12 -21.07
C THR A 413 16.48 -55.82 -21.72
N ARG A 414 17.45 -55.14 -21.11
CA ARG A 414 18.13 -53.97 -21.70
C ARG A 414 19.63 -54.20 -21.79
N LYS A 415 20.30 -53.55 -22.75
CA LYS A 415 21.78 -53.51 -22.81
C LYS A 415 22.30 -52.51 -21.78
N CYS A 416 23.39 -52.88 -21.10
CA CYS A 416 24.17 -52.01 -20.22
C CYS A 416 25.59 -51.91 -20.78
N SER A 417 26.24 -50.76 -20.58
CA SER A 417 27.57 -50.47 -21.11
C SER A 417 28.45 -49.91 -19.99
N LEU A 418 29.39 -50.70 -19.52
CA LEU A 418 30.45 -50.28 -18.60
C LEU A 418 31.77 -50.13 -19.38
N GLY A 419 32.78 -49.48 -18.79
CA GLY A 419 34.03 -49.09 -19.48
C GLY A 419 34.74 -50.23 -20.21
N LYS A 420 35.52 -49.91 -21.26
CA LYS A 420 36.18 -50.91 -22.14
C LYS A 420 37.08 -51.88 -21.35
N CYS A 421 36.87 -53.20 -21.52
CA CYS A 421 37.71 -54.25 -20.93
C CYS A 421 39.11 -54.36 -21.55
N ASP A 422 40.11 -54.81 -20.79
CA ASP A 422 41.43 -55.22 -21.29
C ASP A 422 41.37 -56.63 -21.91
N SER A 423 41.83 -56.77 -23.15
CA SER A 423 41.54 -57.90 -24.04
C SER A 423 42.53 -59.06 -23.93
N ARG A 424 43.02 -59.39 -22.72
CA ARG A 424 44.14 -60.33 -22.50
C ARG A 424 43.92 -61.44 -21.47
N VAL A 425 42.74 -61.54 -20.86
CA VAL A 425 42.46 -62.51 -19.78
C VAL A 425 41.60 -63.68 -20.29
N ARG A 426 41.97 -64.91 -19.93
CA ARG A 426 41.21 -66.14 -20.21
C ARG A 426 39.97 -66.18 -19.32
N GLN A 427 38.80 -66.39 -19.92
CA GLN A 427 37.51 -66.31 -19.21
C GLN A 427 36.78 -67.65 -19.29
N ASP A 428 36.53 -68.26 -18.13
CA ASP A 428 35.77 -69.51 -18.00
C ASP A 428 34.26 -69.23 -18.05
N GLY A 429 33.49 -70.25 -18.44
CA GLY A 429 32.05 -70.13 -18.68
C GLY A 429 31.22 -70.08 -17.39
N GLY A 430 30.23 -69.19 -17.37
CA GLY A 430 29.21 -69.11 -16.33
C GLY A 430 27.80 -69.43 -16.88
N TRP A 431 27.02 -70.15 -16.07
CA TRP A 431 25.64 -70.51 -16.39
C TRP A 431 24.71 -69.30 -16.26
N SER A 432 23.80 -69.13 -17.23
CA SER A 432 22.65 -68.23 -17.09
C SER A 432 21.73 -68.67 -15.95
N LEU A 433 20.86 -67.75 -15.51
CA LEU A 433 19.66 -68.14 -14.77
C LEU A 433 18.82 -69.13 -15.61
N TRP A 434 18.10 -70.01 -14.91
CA TRP A 434 17.22 -70.98 -15.55
C TRP A 434 15.99 -70.32 -16.18
N SER A 435 15.53 -70.84 -17.31
CA SER A 435 14.20 -70.54 -17.83
C SER A 435 13.11 -70.98 -16.82
N PRO A 436 11.89 -70.41 -16.93
CA PRO A 436 10.69 -71.07 -16.42
C PRO A 436 10.57 -72.50 -16.97
N TRP A 437 9.82 -73.34 -16.26
CA TRP A 437 9.49 -74.69 -16.73
C TRP A 437 8.54 -74.64 -17.95
N SER A 438 8.78 -75.50 -18.93
CA SER A 438 7.88 -75.67 -20.08
C SER A 438 6.51 -76.21 -19.67
N SER A 439 5.53 -76.11 -20.58
CA SER A 439 4.33 -76.93 -20.54
C SER A 439 4.67 -78.44 -20.53
N CYS A 440 3.74 -79.26 -20.03
CA CYS A 440 3.93 -80.70 -19.94
C CYS A 440 4.08 -81.34 -21.34
N SER A 441 5.05 -82.24 -21.52
CA SER A 441 5.40 -82.80 -22.85
C SER A 441 4.35 -83.72 -23.48
N VAL A 442 3.24 -83.99 -22.79
CA VAL A 442 2.10 -84.76 -23.31
C VAL A 442 0.80 -84.06 -22.96
N THR A 443 -0.19 -84.15 -23.85
CA THR A 443 -1.56 -83.69 -23.59
C THR A 443 -2.35 -84.67 -22.73
N CYS A 444 -1.85 -85.91 -22.60
CA CYS A 444 -2.47 -86.98 -21.82
C CYS A 444 -1.43 -87.99 -21.29
N GLY A 445 -1.54 -88.38 -20.02
CA GLY A 445 -0.67 -89.31 -19.29
C GLY A 445 0.42 -88.63 -18.44
N GLU A 446 1.33 -89.43 -17.88
CA GLU A 446 2.59 -88.94 -17.30
C GLU A 446 3.46 -88.32 -18.42
N GLY A 447 3.78 -87.04 -18.29
CA GLY A 447 4.70 -86.30 -19.16
C GLY A 447 5.86 -85.69 -18.39
N GLN A 448 6.61 -84.82 -19.07
CA GLN A 448 7.75 -84.11 -18.47
C GLN A 448 7.74 -82.62 -18.81
N ILE A 449 8.05 -81.79 -17.82
CA ILE A 449 8.35 -80.36 -17.98
C ILE A 449 9.86 -80.17 -18.06
N THR A 450 10.34 -79.28 -18.92
CA THR A 450 11.76 -79.00 -19.15
C THR A 450 12.05 -77.52 -18.85
N ARG A 451 13.16 -77.22 -18.18
CA ARG A 451 13.76 -75.88 -18.19
C ARG A 451 15.21 -75.94 -18.68
N ILE A 452 15.69 -74.84 -19.26
CA ILE A 452 17.03 -74.74 -19.83
C ILE A 452 17.77 -73.51 -19.32
N ARG A 453 19.09 -73.61 -19.28
CA ARG A 453 20.04 -72.51 -19.04
C ARG A 453 21.22 -72.68 -19.99
N HIS A 454 21.85 -71.58 -20.37
CA HIS A 454 22.94 -71.59 -21.35
C HIS A 454 24.25 -71.15 -20.69
N CYS A 455 25.38 -71.68 -21.17
CA CYS A 455 26.70 -71.27 -20.70
C CYS A 455 27.12 -69.96 -21.37
N ASN A 456 26.44 -68.87 -21.00
CA ASN A 456 26.59 -67.57 -21.65
C ASN A 456 26.59 -66.37 -20.69
N ALA A 457 26.72 -66.61 -19.38
CA ALA A 457 26.74 -65.58 -18.34
C ALA A 457 27.93 -65.78 -17.36
N PRO A 458 29.19 -65.54 -17.79
CA PRO A 458 29.63 -65.14 -19.14
C PRO A 458 29.88 -66.34 -20.07
N VAL A 459 30.01 -66.08 -21.38
CA VAL A 459 30.43 -67.09 -22.37
C VAL A 459 31.93 -67.38 -22.21
N PRO A 460 32.40 -68.65 -22.22
CA PRO A 460 33.83 -68.94 -22.15
C PRO A 460 34.59 -68.38 -23.38
N GLN A 461 35.74 -67.75 -23.14
CA GLN A 461 36.58 -67.12 -24.17
C GLN A 461 38.07 -67.40 -23.96
N LEU A 462 38.85 -67.28 -25.05
CA LEU A 462 40.30 -67.50 -25.07
C LEU A 462 40.72 -68.88 -24.51
N GLY A 463 39.88 -69.90 -24.74
CA GLY A 463 40.10 -71.27 -24.29
C GLY A 463 39.83 -71.50 -22.81
N GLY A 464 39.08 -70.61 -22.13
CA GLY A 464 38.54 -70.90 -20.80
C GLY A 464 37.67 -72.15 -20.76
N ASN A 465 37.49 -72.72 -19.57
CA ASN A 465 36.75 -73.96 -19.36
C ASN A 465 35.24 -73.74 -19.60
N ASP A 466 34.57 -74.76 -20.16
CA ASP A 466 33.12 -74.74 -20.35
C ASP A 466 32.38 -74.96 -19.01
N CYS A 467 31.11 -74.58 -18.94
CA CYS A 467 30.35 -74.64 -17.70
C CYS A 467 30.11 -76.09 -17.25
N GLU A 468 30.50 -76.44 -16.02
CA GLU A 468 30.31 -77.79 -15.51
C GLU A 468 28.84 -78.05 -15.05
N GLY A 469 28.30 -79.22 -15.39
CA GLY A 469 26.91 -79.63 -15.12
C GLY A 469 25.98 -79.59 -16.34
N ASN A 470 24.70 -79.90 -16.14
CA ASN A 470 23.73 -79.90 -17.24
C ASN A 470 23.07 -78.52 -17.43
N GLY A 471 22.96 -78.08 -18.69
CA GLY A 471 22.21 -76.89 -19.13
C GLY A 471 20.72 -77.14 -19.38
N ARG A 472 20.22 -78.35 -19.12
CA ARG A 472 18.82 -78.74 -19.29
C ARG A 472 18.40 -79.59 -18.10
N GLU A 473 17.31 -79.20 -17.46
CA GLU A 473 16.71 -79.90 -16.33
C GLU A 473 15.29 -80.34 -16.71
N THR A 474 14.84 -81.48 -16.20
CA THR A 474 13.56 -82.09 -16.61
C THR A 474 12.89 -82.76 -15.41
N GLN A 475 11.65 -82.37 -15.12
CA GLN A 475 10.80 -82.90 -14.04
C GLN A 475 9.56 -83.57 -14.63
N ARG A 476 8.88 -84.42 -13.84
CA ARG A 476 7.63 -85.07 -14.25
C ARG A 476 6.41 -84.17 -13.99
N CYS A 477 5.40 -84.32 -14.84
CA CYS A 477 4.10 -83.68 -14.78
C CYS A 477 3.04 -84.69 -15.25
N THR A 478 1.76 -84.46 -14.94
CA THR A 478 0.72 -85.46 -15.23
C THR A 478 -0.50 -84.78 -15.87
N ALA A 479 -0.94 -85.30 -17.02
CA ALA A 479 -2.10 -84.86 -17.79
C ALA A 479 -3.16 -86.00 -17.88
N LYS A 480 -4.33 -85.73 -18.46
CA LYS A 480 -5.51 -86.64 -18.50
C LYS A 480 -5.20 -88.02 -19.15
N PRO A 481 -5.95 -89.14 -18.95
CA PRO A 481 -5.52 -90.47 -19.42
C PRO A 481 -5.70 -90.77 -20.95
N CYS A 482 -5.55 -92.04 -21.37
CA CYS A 482 -5.39 -92.52 -22.78
C CYS A 482 -6.29 -93.75 -23.14
N PRO A 483 -6.53 -94.08 -24.44
CA PRO A 483 -7.72 -94.80 -24.99
C PRO A 483 -8.19 -96.12 -24.35
N ILE A 484 -9.52 -96.30 -24.26
CA ILE A 484 -10.27 -97.47 -23.72
C ILE A 484 -11.54 -97.71 -24.58
N ASP A 485 -11.97 -98.97 -24.78
CA ASP A 485 -13.22 -99.37 -25.49
C ASP A 485 -14.42 -99.60 -24.53
N GLY A 486 -15.66 -99.50 -25.02
CA GLY A 486 -16.88 -99.37 -24.20
C GLY A 486 -17.69 -100.63 -23.89
N GLY A 487 -18.20 -100.72 -22.66
CA GLY A 487 -19.16 -101.71 -22.16
C GLY A 487 -20.26 -101.09 -21.30
N TRP A 488 -21.49 -101.63 -21.32
CA TRP A 488 -22.62 -101.09 -20.56
C TRP A 488 -22.44 -101.24 -19.05
N GLY A 489 -22.63 -100.14 -18.32
CA GLY A 489 -22.73 -100.14 -16.86
C GLY A 489 -24.08 -100.64 -16.33
N PRO A 490 -24.18 -100.87 -15.01
CA PRO A 490 -25.46 -101.07 -14.37
C PRO A 490 -26.34 -99.81 -14.54
N TRP A 491 -27.66 -99.99 -14.66
CA TRP A 491 -28.60 -98.87 -14.66
C TRP A 491 -28.42 -98.01 -13.42
N SER A 492 -28.43 -96.69 -13.60
CA SER A 492 -28.45 -95.75 -12.48
C SER A 492 -29.70 -95.97 -11.62
N PRO A 493 -29.63 -95.63 -10.32
CA PRO A 493 -30.84 -95.39 -9.54
C PRO A 493 -31.71 -94.36 -10.27
N TRP A 494 -33.04 -94.49 -10.15
CA TRP A 494 -33.95 -93.48 -10.69
C TRP A 494 -33.53 -92.08 -10.23
N ALA A 495 -33.31 -91.18 -11.18
CA ALA A 495 -32.98 -89.80 -10.90
C ALA A 495 -34.10 -89.13 -10.08
N SER A 496 -33.74 -88.08 -9.35
CA SER A 496 -34.70 -87.17 -8.74
C SER A 496 -35.74 -86.74 -9.78
N CYS A 497 -37.01 -86.68 -9.36
CA CYS A 497 -38.11 -86.30 -10.25
C CYS A 497 -37.82 -84.96 -10.93
N SER A 498 -38.08 -84.84 -12.24
CA SER A 498 -37.79 -83.64 -13.04
C SER A 498 -38.44 -82.35 -12.52
N ALA A 499 -39.43 -82.48 -11.64
CA ALA A 499 -39.99 -81.39 -10.86
C ALA A 499 -40.11 -81.81 -9.38
N THR A 500 -39.77 -80.91 -8.47
CA THR A 500 -39.92 -81.12 -7.02
C THR A 500 -41.40 -81.16 -6.60
N CYS A 501 -42.28 -80.60 -7.43
CA CYS A 501 -43.72 -80.49 -7.27
C CYS A 501 -44.37 -80.15 -8.64
N GLY A 502 -45.70 -80.23 -8.78
CA GLY A 502 -46.46 -80.02 -10.03
C GLY A 502 -46.62 -81.24 -10.94
N GLY A 503 -46.02 -82.38 -10.57
CA GLY A 503 -45.91 -83.56 -11.43
C GLY A 503 -44.68 -83.52 -12.30
N GLY A 504 -43.83 -84.54 -12.19
CA GLY A 504 -42.61 -84.68 -12.99
C GLY A 504 -42.38 -86.12 -13.46
N ILE A 505 -41.32 -86.30 -14.22
CA ILE A 505 -40.86 -87.60 -14.72
C ILE A 505 -39.50 -87.87 -14.08
N LYS A 506 -39.32 -89.06 -13.50
CA LYS A 506 -38.02 -89.58 -13.10
C LYS A 506 -37.52 -90.47 -14.22
N SER A 507 -36.28 -90.29 -14.61
CA SER A 507 -35.59 -91.14 -15.57
C SER A 507 -34.48 -91.92 -14.89
N ARG A 508 -34.17 -93.10 -15.41
CA ARG A 508 -32.88 -93.75 -15.16
C ARG A 508 -32.20 -94.00 -16.49
N THR A 509 -30.89 -93.97 -16.43
CA THR A 509 -30.01 -94.14 -17.58
C THR A 509 -29.02 -95.26 -17.27
N ARG A 510 -28.65 -96.04 -18.27
CA ARG A 510 -27.43 -96.85 -18.19
C ARG A 510 -26.44 -96.22 -19.13
N GLU A 511 -25.30 -95.86 -18.59
CA GLU A 511 -24.22 -95.32 -19.39
C GLU A 511 -23.37 -96.46 -19.92
N CYS A 512 -22.76 -96.24 -21.08
CA CYS A 512 -21.79 -97.15 -21.67
C CYS A 512 -20.46 -97.03 -20.89
N ASN A 513 -20.45 -97.27 -19.57
CA ASN A 513 -19.36 -96.84 -18.67
C ASN A 513 -18.67 -97.94 -17.84
N SER A 514 -18.88 -99.22 -18.15
CA SER A 514 -18.24 -100.35 -17.45
C SER A 514 -17.54 -101.34 -18.41
N PRO A 515 -16.33 -101.02 -18.91
CA PRO A 515 -15.64 -99.73 -18.83
C PRO A 515 -16.18 -98.73 -19.87
N GLU A 516 -15.88 -97.44 -19.72
CA GLU A 516 -16.31 -96.41 -20.67
C GLU A 516 -15.43 -96.35 -21.93
N PRO A 517 -15.97 -96.17 -23.14
CA PRO A 517 -15.18 -95.91 -24.33
C PRO A 517 -14.59 -94.51 -24.23
N GLN A 518 -13.36 -94.43 -23.75
CA GLN A 518 -12.66 -93.17 -23.53
C GLN A 518 -11.50 -93.01 -24.51
N PHE A 519 -11.16 -91.76 -24.78
CA PHE A 519 -10.01 -91.30 -25.58
C PHE A 519 -9.84 -91.88 -27.00
N GLY A 520 -10.75 -92.72 -27.52
CA GLY A 520 -10.74 -93.21 -28.91
C GLY A 520 -11.36 -94.60 -29.17
N GLY A 521 -11.86 -95.30 -28.14
CA GLY A 521 -12.50 -96.61 -28.31
C GLY A 521 -13.97 -96.59 -28.76
N SER A 522 -14.49 -97.78 -29.06
CA SER A 522 -15.79 -98.02 -29.73
C SER A 522 -16.99 -98.03 -28.77
N SER A 523 -18.12 -97.47 -29.22
CA SER A 523 -19.35 -97.29 -28.42
C SER A 523 -20.19 -98.56 -28.22
N CYS A 524 -20.98 -98.59 -27.14
CA CYS A 524 -21.91 -99.68 -26.83
C CYS A 524 -23.18 -99.69 -27.70
N ILE A 525 -23.79 -100.87 -27.86
CA ILE A 525 -24.98 -101.07 -28.70
C ILE A 525 -26.20 -101.43 -27.82
N GLY A 526 -27.26 -100.63 -27.91
CA GLY A 526 -28.50 -100.76 -27.11
C GLY A 526 -29.14 -99.39 -26.82
N GLN A 527 -30.37 -99.36 -26.27
CA GLN A 527 -30.96 -98.12 -25.74
C GLN A 527 -30.56 -97.88 -24.27
N ASP A 528 -30.37 -96.62 -23.93
CA ASP A 528 -29.66 -96.09 -22.77
C ASP A 528 -30.56 -95.38 -21.73
N HIS A 529 -31.83 -95.14 -22.05
CA HIS A 529 -32.78 -94.36 -21.22
C HIS A 529 -34.10 -95.11 -20.92
N ASP A 530 -34.67 -94.88 -19.72
CA ASP A 530 -35.94 -95.44 -19.23
C ASP A 530 -36.63 -94.40 -18.30
N SER A 531 -37.97 -94.28 -18.32
CA SER A 531 -38.71 -93.14 -17.72
C SER A 531 -40.06 -93.52 -17.06
N ASP A 532 -40.38 -92.94 -15.89
CA ASP A 532 -41.63 -93.15 -15.13
C ASP A 532 -42.07 -91.87 -14.36
N SER A 533 -43.31 -91.77 -13.89
CA SER A 533 -43.92 -90.53 -13.34
C SER A 533 -43.86 -90.37 -11.80
N CYS A 534 -43.79 -89.13 -11.30
CA CYS A 534 -43.59 -88.81 -9.86
C CYS A 534 -44.09 -87.39 -9.44
N ASN A 535 -44.02 -87.08 -8.13
CA ASN A 535 -44.26 -85.77 -7.48
C ASN A 535 -45.57 -85.00 -7.82
N LYS A 536 -46.74 -85.65 -7.66
CA LYS A 536 -48.07 -85.10 -8.00
C LYS A 536 -48.70 -84.12 -6.97
N LYS A 537 -47.96 -83.12 -6.50
CA LYS A 537 -48.46 -82.00 -5.65
C LYS A 537 -47.81 -80.71 -6.10
N ASP A 538 -48.55 -79.61 -6.24
CA ASP A 538 -48.09 -78.36 -6.90
C ASP A 538 -47.03 -77.55 -6.13
N CYS A 539 -46.29 -76.69 -6.85
CA CYS A 539 -45.14 -75.91 -6.32
C CYS A 539 -45.52 -74.49 -5.88
N PRO A 540 -44.84 -73.93 -4.86
CA PRO A 540 -44.90 -72.50 -4.56
C PRO A 540 -44.15 -71.69 -5.63
N ILE A 541 -44.69 -70.52 -5.96
CA ILE A 541 -44.13 -69.56 -6.93
C ILE A 541 -43.56 -68.38 -6.12
N ASN A 542 -42.41 -67.83 -6.54
CA ASN A 542 -41.89 -66.57 -6.02
C ASN A 542 -41.96 -65.52 -7.13
N GLY A 543 -42.84 -64.53 -6.96
CA GLY A 543 -43.13 -63.53 -8.00
C GLY A 543 -42.00 -62.53 -8.28
N CYS A 544 -41.13 -62.27 -7.30
CA CYS A 544 -40.10 -61.22 -7.40
C CYS A 544 -38.93 -61.55 -8.33
N LEU A 545 -38.75 -62.82 -8.71
CA LEU A 545 -37.75 -63.24 -9.71
C LEU A 545 -37.96 -62.63 -11.11
N SER A 546 -39.11 -62.01 -11.36
CA SER A 546 -39.40 -61.28 -12.60
C SER A 546 -38.97 -59.81 -12.59
N ASN A 547 -38.39 -59.32 -11.49
CA ASN A 547 -38.11 -57.90 -11.21
C ASN A 547 -39.32 -56.98 -11.52
N PRO A 548 -40.49 -57.21 -10.89
CA PRO A 548 -41.72 -56.48 -11.21
C PRO A 548 -41.82 -55.09 -10.54
N CYS A 549 -40.91 -54.77 -9.62
CA CYS A 549 -40.82 -53.49 -8.93
C CYS A 549 -39.79 -52.58 -9.61
N PHE A 550 -39.93 -51.27 -9.42
CA PHE A 550 -39.00 -50.27 -9.93
C PHE A 550 -37.57 -50.50 -9.39
N ALA A 551 -36.56 -50.08 -10.13
CA ALA A 551 -35.16 -50.31 -9.78
C ALA A 551 -34.82 -49.69 -8.40
N GLY A 552 -34.31 -50.51 -7.48
CA GLY A 552 -34.01 -50.10 -6.10
C GLY A 552 -35.16 -50.25 -5.10
N VAL A 553 -36.38 -50.61 -5.54
CA VAL A 553 -37.52 -50.89 -4.64
C VAL A 553 -37.46 -52.33 -4.12
N GLU A 554 -37.66 -52.51 -2.81
CA GLU A 554 -37.76 -53.83 -2.19
C GLU A 554 -39.02 -54.58 -2.66
N CYS A 555 -38.85 -55.80 -3.17
CA CYS A 555 -39.95 -56.64 -3.66
C CYS A 555 -40.21 -57.78 -2.67
N ASN A 556 -41.42 -57.79 -2.09
CA ASN A 556 -41.87 -58.84 -1.19
C ASN A 556 -42.72 -59.86 -1.96
N SER A 557 -42.28 -61.13 -1.97
CA SER A 557 -43.02 -62.23 -2.62
C SER A 557 -43.78 -63.06 -1.59
N SER A 558 -45.07 -63.27 -1.85
CA SER A 558 -45.90 -64.17 -1.04
C SER A 558 -45.81 -65.62 -1.55
N PRO A 559 -46.06 -66.63 -0.69
CA PRO A 559 -45.92 -68.05 -1.06
C PRO A 559 -46.88 -68.55 -2.15
N ASP A 560 -47.88 -67.76 -2.52
CA ASP A 560 -48.85 -68.03 -3.59
C ASP A 560 -48.39 -67.53 -4.97
N GLY A 561 -47.23 -66.87 -5.05
CA GLY A 561 -46.70 -66.26 -6.28
C GLY A 561 -47.09 -64.81 -6.51
N SER A 562 -47.96 -64.24 -5.65
CA SER A 562 -48.19 -62.79 -5.65
C SER A 562 -46.96 -62.04 -5.11
N TRP A 563 -46.85 -60.77 -5.47
CA TRP A 563 -45.76 -59.89 -5.06
C TRP A 563 -46.31 -58.50 -4.78
N GLU A 564 -45.68 -57.81 -3.84
CA GLU A 564 -45.93 -56.40 -3.50
C GLU A 564 -44.62 -55.63 -3.52
N CYS A 565 -44.66 -54.38 -3.96
CA CYS A 565 -43.50 -53.50 -3.98
C CYS A 565 -43.53 -52.58 -2.77
N GLY A 566 -42.36 -52.33 -2.18
CA GLY A 566 -42.17 -51.29 -1.18
C GLY A 566 -42.36 -49.87 -1.73
N PRO A 567 -42.13 -48.84 -0.90
CA PRO A 567 -42.14 -47.45 -1.36
C PRO A 567 -41.05 -47.21 -2.43
N CYS A 568 -41.27 -46.20 -3.28
CA CYS A 568 -40.25 -45.73 -4.23
C CYS A 568 -38.99 -45.24 -3.51
N PRO A 569 -37.81 -45.25 -4.17
CA PRO A 569 -36.57 -44.74 -3.58
C PRO A 569 -36.64 -43.22 -3.34
N ALA A 570 -35.75 -42.68 -2.51
CA ALA A 570 -35.64 -41.23 -2.33
C ALA A 570 -35.37 -40.53 -3.68
N GLY A 571 -36.01 -39.38 -3.91
CA GLY A 571 -36.07 -38.71 -5.22
C GLY A 571 -37.24 -39.16 -6.11
N TYR A 572 -37.94 -40.26 -5.79
CA TYR A 572 -39.07 -40.74 -6.61
C TYR A 572 -40.39 -40.83 -5.86
N ARG A 573 -41.49 -40.55 -6.56
CA ARG A 573 -42.89 -40.73 -6.09
C ARG A 573 -43.59 -41.79 -6.93
N GLY A 574 -44.47 -42.57 -6.32
CA GLY A 574 -45.21 -43.60 -7.04
C GLY A 574 -45.70 -44.73 -6.14
N ASN A 575 -46.01 -45.87 -6.75
CA ASN A 575 -46.62 -47.04 -6.10
C ASN A 575 -45.66 -48.23 -5.96
N GLY A 576 -44.35 -48.01 -6.11
CA GLY A 576 -43.31 -49.05 -6.07
C GLY A 576 -43.15 -49.89 -7.35
N THR A 577 -44.18 -49.97 -8.20
CA THR A 577 -44.09 -50.56 -9.55
C THR A 577 -43.72 -49.54 -10.62
N HIS A 578 -44.34 -48.36 -10.53
CA HIS A 578 -44.08 -47.21 -11.37
C HIS A 578 -43.71 -46.07 -10.42
N CYS A 579 -42.47 -45.60 -10.55
CA CYS A 579 -41.90 -44.52 -9.77
C CYS A 579 -41.44 -43.44 -10.76
N GLU A 580 -41.90 -42.22 -10.53
CA GLU A 580 -41.57 -41.04 -11.32
C GLU A 580 -40.74 -40.09 -10.48
N ASP A 581 -39.81 -39.39 -11.11
CA ASP A 581 -38.95 -38.41 -10.47
C ASP A 581 -39.76 -37.30 -9.77
N ILE A 582 -39.25 -36.78 -8.65
CA ILE A 582 -39.85 -35.70 -7.89
C ILE A 582 -39.12 -34.41 -8.23
N ASP A 583 -39.84 -33.47 -8.83
CA ASP A 583 -39.37 -32.10 -8.96
C ASP A 583 -39.32 -31.39 -7.60
N GLU A 584 -38.20 -31.54 -6.89
CA GLU A 584 -37.99 -30.88 -5.59
C GLU A 584 -37.89 -29.37 -5.72
N CYS A 585 -37.38 -28.87 -6.84
CA CYS A 585 -37.28 -27.45 -7.14
C CYS A 585 -38.68 -26.79 -7.22
N ALA A 586 -39.64 -27.45 -7.85
CA ALA A 586 -41.03 -26.98 -7.89
C ALA A 586 -41.76 -27.16 -6.54
N MET A 587 -41.41 -28.17 -5.74
CA MET A 587 -42.06 -28.43 -4.44
C MET A 587 -41.52 -27.56 -3.29
N VAL A 588 -40.26 -27.14 -3.35
CA VAL A 588 -39.62 -26.30 -2.34
C VAL A 588 -38.93 -25.14 -3.05
N SER A 589 -39.69 -24.08 -3.32
CA SER A 589 -39.22 -22.99 -4.19
C SER A 589 -38.07 -22.14 -3.63
N ASP A 590 -37.68 -22.32 -2.37
CA ASP A 590 -36.65 -21.56 -1.65
C ASP A 590 -35.44 -22.42 -1.24
N VAL A 591 -35.19 -23.52 -1.95
CA VAL A 591 -34.01 -24.38 -1.78
C VAL A 591 -32.73 -23.69 -2.25
N CYS A 592 -32.80 -22.99 -3.38
CA CYS A 592 -31.68 -22.29 -3.99
C CYS A 592 -31.90 -20.78 -3.91
N PHE A 593 -30.80 -20.03 -3.92
CA PHE A 593 -30.84 -18.56 -3.88
C PHE A 593 -31.52 -18.00 -5.13
N LYS A 594 -32.27 -16.91 -4.97
CA LYS A 594 -32.97 -16.22 -6.07
C LYS A 594 -32.37 -14.83 -6.24
N LEU A 595 -32.05 -14.50 -7.49
CA LEU A 595 -31.63 -13.16 -7.92
C LEU A 595 -32.60 -12.73 -9.04
N GLY A 596 -33.08 -11.48 -9.02
CA GLY A 596 -34.07 -10.99 -10.00
C GLY A 596 -35.38 -11.83 -10.08
N GLY A 597 -35.74 -12.54 -9.00
CA GLY A 597 -36.87 -13.49 -9.01
C GLY A 597 -36.65 -14.80 -9.79
N SER A 598 -35.50 -14.99 -10.44
CA SER A 598 -35.17 -16.19 -11.21
C SER A 598 -34.96 -17.44 -10.32
N GLN A 599 -35.36 -18.62 -10.82
CA GLN A 599 -35.25 -19.88 -10.07
C GLN A 599 -33.96 -20.64 -10.42
N ARG A 600 -32.93 -20.52 -9.59
CA ARG A 600 -31.59 -21.13 -9.80
C ARG A 600 -31.46 -22.58 -9.31
N CYS A 601 -32.57 -23.34 -9.33
CA CYS A 601 -32.66 -24.72 -8.88
C CYS A 601 -32.84 -25.66 -10.07
N PHE A 602 -32.00 -26.68 -10.19
CA PHE A 602 -32.07 -27.67 -11.26
C PHE A 602 -32.49 -29.04 -10.72
N ASN A 603 -33.65 -29.49 -11.19
CA ASN A 603 -34.13 -30.83 -10.96
C ASN A 603 -33.33 -31.86 -11.78
N THR A 604 -33.09 -33.03 -11.21
CA THR A 604 -32.28 -34.12 -11.78
C THR A 604 -32.96 -35.46 -11.54
N ASP A 605 -32.73 -36.45 -12.41
CA ASP A 605 -33.30 -37.80 -12.23
C ASP A 605 -32.21 -38.75 -11.67
N PRO A 606 -32.14 -39.00 -10.34
CA PRO A 606 -32.96 -38.47 -9.25
C PRO A 606 -32.35 -37.30 -8.45
N GLY A 607 -33.22 -36.47 -7.87
CA GLY A 607 -32.87 -35.45 -6.87
C GLY A 607 -32.75 -34.03 -7.43
N PHE A 608 -32.06 -33.15 -6.72
CA PHE A 608 -31.85 -31.76 -7.14
C PHE A 608 -30.42 -31.28 -6.87
N HIS A 609 -30.03 -30.22 -7.58
CA HIS A 609 -28.88 -29.40 -7.22
C HIS A 609 -29.16 -27.91 -7.46
N CYS A 610 -28.54 -27.06 -6.64
CA CYS A 610 -28.49 -25.63 -6.89
C CYS A 610 -27.33 -25.29 -7.83
N LEU A 611 -27.48 -24.20 -8.59
CA LEU A 611 -26.33 -23.50 -9.15
C LEU A 611 -25.41 -23.00 -8.03
N PRO A 612 -24.12 -22.72 -8.32
CA PRO A 612 -23.33 -21.88 -7.43
C PRO A 612 -24.03 -20.52 -7.19
N CYS A 613 -23.66 -19.87 -6.09
CA CYS A 613 -24.04 -18.48 -5.87
C CYS A 613 -23.65 -17.62 -7.09
N PRO A 614 -24.47 -16.62 -7.46
CA PRO A 614 -24.13 -15.71 -8.55
C PRO A 614 -22.82 -14.95 -8.28
N THR A 615 -22.30 -14.29 -9.31
CA THR A 615 -21.24 -13.28 -9.20
C THR A 615 -21.55 -12.30 -8.06
N ARG A 616 -20.50 -11.80 -7.38
CA ARG A 616 -20.59 -10.96 -6.16
C ARG A 616 -21.16 -11.65 -4.91
N TYR A 617 -21.59 -12.91 -4.98
CA TYR A 617 -22.04 -13.68 -3.81
C TYR A 617 -21.24 -14.96 -3.57
N LYS A 618 -20.91 -15.23 -2.31
CA LYS A 618 -20.28 -16.46 -1.84
C LYS A 618 -21.26 -17.30 -1.02
N GLY A 619 -21.12 -18.62 -1.02
CA GLY A 619 -22.02 -19.45 -0.23
C GLY A 619 -21.93 -20.95 -0.47
N THR A 620 -22.92 -21.67 0.03
CA THR A 620 -23.04 -23.12 -0.17
C THR A 620 -23.62 -23.42 -1.55
N GLN A 621 -23.34 -24.62 -2.07
CA GLN A 621 -24.02 -25.17 -3.24
C GLN A 621 -24.72 -26.48 -2.85
N PRO A 622 -25.98 -26.43 -2.38
CA PRO A 622 -26.70 -27.64 -1.99
C PRO A 622 -26.99 -28.58 -3.14
N PHE A 623 -26.94 -29.87 -2.84
CA PHE A 623 -27.47 -30.96 -3.65
C PHE A 623 -28.09 -32.00 -2.70
N GLY A 624 -29.06 -32.77 -3.19
CA GLY A 624 -29.76 -33.76 -2.37
C GLY A 624 -30.74 -34.62 -3.17
N MET A 625 -31.35 -35.60 -2.53
CA MET A 625 -32.37 -36.46 -3.14
C MET A 625 -33.60 -36.52 -2.23
N GLY A 626 -34.76 -36.10 -2.72
CA GLY A 626 -35.99 -36.06 -1.96
C GLY A 626 -36.27 -34.72 -1.27
N VAL A 627 -37.56 -34.43 -1.15
CA VAL A 627 -38.14 -33.18 -0.61
C VAL A 627 -37.68 -32.84 0.82
N GLU A 628 -37.36 -33.84 1.64
CA GLU A 628 -36.91 -33.60 3.02
C GLU A 628 -35.46 -33.09 3.11
N ASP A 629 -34.57 -33.56 2.22
CA ASP A 629 -33.22 -33.00 2.10
C ASP A 629 -33.29 -31.59 1.51
N ALA A 630 -34.16 -31.36 0.53
CA ALA A 630 -34.41 -30.04 -0.05
C ALA A 630 -34.86 -29.00 1.00
N LYS A 631 -35.81 -29.35 1.87
CA LYS A 631 -36.26 -28.47 2.98
C LYS A 631 -35.16 -28.11 3.97
N LYS A 632 -34.20 -29.00 4.18
CA LYS A 632 -33.18 -28.92 5.23
C LYS A 632 -31.89 -28.24 4.74
N ASN A 633 -31.46 -28.55 3.53
CA ASN A 633 -30.20 -28.10 2.94
C ASN A 633 -30.48 -26.93 1.97
N LYS A 634 -30.87 -25.78 2.52
CA LYS A 634 -31.08 -24.56 1.73
C LYS A 634 -29.77 -23.86 1.42
N GLN A 635 -29.72 -23.21 0.27
CA GLN A 635 -28.62 -22.38 -0.17
C GLN A 635 -28.63 -21.07 0.60
N VAL A 636 -27.48 -20.69 1.13
CA VAL A 636 -27.25 -19.36 1.69
C VAL A 636 -26.12 -18.76 0.88
N CYS A 637 -26.43 -17.65 0.20
CA CYS A 637 -25.47 -16.83 -0.52
C CYS A 637 -25.38 -15.49 0.23
N GLU A 638 -24.19 -15.13 0.68
CA GLU A 638 -23.88 -13.86 1.33
C GLU A 638 -23.12 -12.97 0.33
N PRO A 639 -23.34 -11.64 0.34
CA PRO A 639 -22.53 -10.70 -0.43
C PRO A 639 -21.04 -10.89 -0.14
N GLU A 640 -20.22 -10.90 -1.19
CA GLU A 640 -18.77 -10.98 -1.08
C GLU A 640 -18.20 -9.61 -0.69
N ASN A 641 -17.27 -9.57 0.27
CA ASN A 641 -16.59 -8.34 0.66
C ASN A 641 -15.12 -8.64 0.93
N PRO A 642 -14.23 -8.53 -0.08
CA PRO A 642 -12.85 -8.98 0.03
C PRO A 642 -12.04 -8.30 1.14
N CYS A 643 -12.42 -7.06 1.51
CA CYS A 643 -11.80 -6.30 2.59
C CYS A 643 -12.17 -6.86 3.96
N LYS A 644 -13.47 -7.11 4.22
CA LYS A 644 -13.96 -7.70 5.47
C LYS A 644 -13.56 -9.18 5.61
N ASP A 645 -13.54 -9.90 4.50
CA ASP A 645 -13.19 -11.32 4.42
C ASP A 645 -11.68 -11.57 4.43
N LYS A 646 -10.88 -10.53 4.18
CA LYS A 646 -9.41 -10.58 4.07
C LYS A 646 -8.92 -11.51 2.96
N THR A 647 -9.67 -11.58 1.86
CA THR A 647 -9.32 -12.28 0.62
C THR A 647 -8.68 -11.35 -0.41
N HIS A 648 -8.64 -10.04 -0.15
CA HIS A 648 -7.95 -9.05 -0.98
C HIS A 648 -6.44 -9.31 -1.11
N ASN A 649 -5.86 -8.81 -2.19
CA ASN A 649 -4.43 -8.89 -2.54
C ASN A 649 -3.67 -7.55 -2.36
N CYS A 650 -4.29 -6.52 -1.77
CA CYS A 650 -3.65 -5.23 -1.47
C CYS A 650 -2.32 -5.36 -0.70
N HIS A 651 -1.42 -4.40 -0.89
CA HIS A 651 -0.12 -4.35 -0.22
C HIS A 651 -0.25 -4.33 1.32
N ARG A 652 0.79 -4.77 2.03
CA ARG A 652 0.84 -4.71 3.51
C ARG A 652 0.72 -3.28 4.08
N PHE A 653 1.07 -2.28 3.27
CA PHE A 653 0.97 -0.85 3.59
C PHE A 653 -0.18 -0.17 2.82
N ALA A 654 -1.10 -0.94 2.26
CA ALA A 654 -2.34 -0.44 1.69
C ALA A 654 -3.53 -0.70 2.62
N GLU A 655 -4.59 0.05 2.40
CA GLU A 655 -5.96 -0.18 2.85
C GLU A 655 -6.71 -0.96 1.75
N CYS A 656 -7.62 -1.84 2.13
CA CYS A 656 -8.61 -2.39 1.20
C CYS A 656 -9.88 -1.56 1.37
N ILE A 657 -10.24 -0.81 0.34
CA ILE A 657 -11.40 0.07 0.31
C ILE A 657 -12.50 -0.65 -0.46
N TYR A 658 -13.57 -1.02 0.24
CA TYR A 658 -14.78 -1.50 -0.41
C TYR A 658 -15.47 -0.33 -1.10
N ILE A 659 -15.84 -0.50 -2.37
CA ILE A 659 -16.50 0.54 -3.16
C ILE A 659 -18.00 0.33 -3.00
N SER A 660 -18.61 -0.52 -3.82
CA SER A 660 -20.01 -0.95 -3.69
C SER A 660 -20.14 -2.47 -3.87
N HIS A 661 -21.32 -3.01 -3.59
CA HIS A 661 -21.66 -4.37 -4.00
C HIS A 661 -21.75 -4.50 -5.52
N PHE A 662 -22.21 -3.43 -6.19
CA PHE A 662 -22.52 -3.40 -7.62
C PHE A 662 -21.45 -2.70 -8.47
N SER A 663 -20.42 -2.11 -7.85
CA SER A 663 -19.28 -1.52 -8.59
C SER A 663 -18.37 -2.59 -9.18
N ASP A 664 -17.77 -2.36 -10.33
CA ASP A 664 -16.73 -3.26 -10.87
C ASP A 664 -15.37 -2.54 -10.97
N PRO A 665 -14.38 -2.87 -10.10
CA PRO A 665 -14.40 -3.89 -9.06
C PRO A 665 -15.17 -3.49 -7.78
N ILE A 666 -15.54 -4.49 -6.97
CA ILE A 666 -16.17 -4.29 -5.65
C ILE A 666 -15.23 -3.70 -4.57
N TYR A 667 -13.92 -3.62 -4.86
CA TYR A 667 -12.93 -3.00 -3.97
C TYR A 667 -11.75 -2.42 -4.74
N LYS A 668 -11.17 -1.35 -4.21
CA LYS A 668 -9.85 -0.83 -4.60
C LYS A 668 -8.83 -1.01 -3.47
N CYS A 669 -7.55 -0.95 -3.84
CA CYS A 669 -6.44 -0.91 -2.89
C CYS A 669 -5.81 0.48 -2.96
N GLU A 670 -5.66 1.14 -1.81
CA GLU A 670 -5.00 2.45 -1.75
C GLU A 670 -3.84 2.41 -0.74
N CYS A 671 -2.71 3.04 -1.06
CA CYS A 671 -1.59 3.11 -0.13
C CYS A 671 -1.92 3.98 1.08
N LYS A 672 -1.56 3.52 2.28
CA LYS A 672 -1.81 4.25 3.53
C LYS A 672 -0.93 5.50 3.60
N THR A 673 -1.41 6.52 4.29
CA THR A 673 -0.69 7.78 4.53
C THR A 673 0.79 7.57 4.88
N GLY A 674 1.68 8.27 4.17
CA GLY A 674 3.14 8.08 4.23
C GLY A 674 3.66 6.93 3.36
N TYR A 675 2.82 6.43 2.46
CA TYR A 675 3.19 5.51 1.40
C TYR A 675 2.44 5.86 0.12
N ALA A 676 3.14 5.76 -1.02
CA ALA A 676 2.58 5.98 -2.36
C ALA A 676 2.77 4.74 -3.25
N GLY A 677 1.90 4.56 -4.25
CA GLY A 677 1.92 3.40 -5.14
C GLY A 677 0.56 3.07 -5.77
N ASP A 678 0.47 1.90 -6.41
CA ASP A 678 -0.75 1.38 -7.06
C ASP A 678 -1.67 0.58 -6.10
N GLY A 679 -1.44 0.68 -4.79
CA GLY A 679 -2.16 -0.09 -3.76
C GLY A 679 -1.78 -1.57 -3.66
N PHE A 680 -1.23 -2.18 -4.71
CA PHE A 680 -0.68 -3.55 -4.67
C PHE A 680 0.81 -3.56 -4.31
N ILE A 681 1.50 -2.48 -4.65
CA ILE A 681 2.88 -2.14 -4.29
C ILE A 681 2.87 -0.71 -3.75
N CYS A 682 3.34 -0.51 -2.51
CA CYS A 682 3.52 0.83 -1.93
C CYS A 682 4.95 1.05 -1.45
N GLY A 683 5.55 2.17 -1.84
CA GLY A 683 6.84 2.67 -1.37
C GLY A 683 6.69 3.76 -0.32
N GLU A 684 7.81 4.21 0.26
CA GLU A 684 7.84 5.36 1.17
C GLU A 684 7.49 6.65 0.43
N ASP A 685 6.64 7.45 1.06
CA ASP A 685 6.24 8.82 0.68
C ASP A 685 6.45 9.67 1.97
N SER A 686 7.20 10.76 1.88
CA SER A 686 7.75 11.47 3.06
C SER A 686 7.16 12.86 3.29
N ASP A 687 6.66 13.50 2.25
CA ASP A 687 5.98 14.78 2.27
C ASP A 687 4.48 14.67 1.93
N LEU A 688 3.97 13.46 1.68
CA LEU A 688 2.55 13.09 1.63
C LEU A 688 1.81 13.61 0.40
N ASP A 689 2.52 13.84 -0.70
CA ASP A 689 1.96 14.35 -1.97
C ASP A 689 1.46 13.23 -2.92
N GLY A 690 1.60 11.98 -2.49
CA GLY A 690 1.19 10.81 -3.27
C GLY A 690 2.25 10.29 -4.25
N TRP A 691 3.48 10.83 -4.29
CA TRP A 691 4.58 10.28 -5.07
C TRP A 691 5.64 9.60 -4.17
N PRO A 692 6.16 8.43 -4.57
CA PRO A 692 7.12 7.71 -3.76
C PRO A 692 8.53 8.28 -3.95
N ASN A 693 9.29 8.35 -2.86
CA ASN A 693 10.69 8.81 -2.84
C ASN A 693 11.63 8.07 -3.84
N GLN A 694 11.21 6.92 -4.36
CA GLN A 694 11.95 6.02 -5.25
C GLN A 694 11.02 5.37 -6.28
N ASN A 695 11.54 5.11 -7.50
CA ASN A 695 10.82 4.36 -8.52
C ASN A 695 10.41 2.97 -8.01
N LEU A 696 9.12 2.64 -8.12
CA LEU A 696 8.55 1.35 -7.74
C LEU A 696 8.47 0.40 -8.93
N VAL A 697 8.31 -0.89 -8.66
CA VAL A 697 8.19 -1.91 -9.73
C VAL A 697 6.92 -1.75 -10.58
N CYS A 698 5.90 -1.05 -10.07
CA CYS A 698 4.69 -0.69 -10.81
C CYS A 698 4.89 0.42 -11.85
N ALA A 699 6.03 1.14 -11.87
CA ALA A 699 6.28 2.29 -12.75
C ALA A 699 6.21 1.99 -14.27
N ALA A 700 6.23 0.72 -14.67
CA ALA A 700 6.07 0.30 -16.07
C ALA A 700 4.61 0.08 -16.48
N ASN A 701 3.70 -0.13 -15.53
CA ASN A 701 2.31 -0.56 -15.77
C ASN A 701 1.26 0.40 -15.17
N ALA A 702 1.62 1.21 -14.16
CA ALA A 702 0.73 2.16 -13.51
C ALA A 702 0.96 3.59 -14.02
N THR A 703 -0.11 4.37 -14.14
CA THR A 703 -0.10 5.73 -14.69
C THR A 703 0.53 6.74 -13.72
N TYR A 704 0.16 6.67 -12.43
CA TYR A 704 0.52 7.61 -11.37
C TYR A 704 1.19 6.90 -10.18
N HIS A 705 1.69 7.66 -9.20
CA HIS A 705 2.12 7.20 -7.87
C HIS A 705 3.21 6.11 -7.79
N CYS A 706 3.81 5.71 -8.92
CA CYS A 706 4.83 4.65 -8.97
C CYS A 706 6.22 5.12 -9.45
N LYS A 707 6.31 6.34 -10.00
CA LYS A 707 7.60 6.95 -10.41
C LYS A 707 8.21 7.69 -9.22
N LYS A 708 9.54 7.84 -9.24
CA LYS A 708 10.23 8.66 -8.25
C LYS A 708 9.72 10.11 -8.33
N ASP A 709 9.22 10.57 -7.21
CA ASP A 709 9.05 11.96 -6.83
C ASP A 709 10.25 12.84 -7.24
N ASN A 710 9.98 14.05 -7.74
CA ASN A 710 11.00 14.99 -8.23
C ASN A 710 11.38 16.09 -7.21
N CYS A 711 10.62 16.28 -6.14
CA CYS A 711 10.92 17.17 -5.01
C CYS A 711 10.72 16.54 -3.60
N PRO A 712 11.47 15.48 -3.19
CA PRO A 712 11.07 14.54 -2.12
C PRO A 712 11.07 14.99 -0.64
N LEU A 713 10.92 16.29 -0.39
CA LEU A 713 10.81 16.95 0.91
C LEU A 713 9.83 18.15 0.88
N LEU A 714 9.15 18.41 -0.23
CA LEU A 714 8.28 19.55 -0.48
C LEU A 714 7.11 19.10 -1.37
N PRO A 715 5.86 19.05 -0.87
CA PRO A 715 4.74 18.51 -1.62
C PRO A 715 4.51 19.24 -2.94
N ASN A 716 4.47 18.48 -4.03
CA ASN A 716 4.22 18.99 -5.37
C ASN A 716 3.51 17.92 -6.22
N SER A 717 2.34 17.51 -5.73
CA SER A 717 1.59 16.34 -6.20
C SER A 717 1.28 16.29 -7.70
N GLY A 718 1.35 17.42 -8.42
CA GLY A 718 1.23 17.46 -9.88
C GLY A 718 2.50 17.05 -10.64
N GLN A 719 3.65 17.00 -9.94
CA GLN A 719 4.97 16.66 -10.45
C GLN A 719 5.40 17.49 -11.66
N GLU A 720 4.94 18.74 -11.72
CA GLU A 720 5.35 19.69 -12.74
C GLU A 720 6.89 19.82 -12.78
N ASN A 721 7.40 19.83 -13.99
CA ASN A 721 8.81 19.90 -14.37
C ASN A 721 8.82 20.40 -15.82
N PHE A 722 9.02 21.71 -15.97
CA PHE A 722 8.83 22.41 -17.23
C PHE A 722 9.97 22.12 -18.23
N ASP A 723 11.22 22.25 -17.79
CA ASP A 723 12.42 22.07 -18.63
C ASP A 723 12.79 20.60 -18.94
N LYS A 724 12.26 19.66 -18.16
CA LYS A 724 12.45 18.19 -18.21
C LYS A 724 13.81 17.72 -17.74
N ASP A 725 14.34 18.37 -16.70
CA ASP A 725 15.50 17.92 -15.93
C ASP A 725 15.11 16.79 -14.91
N ALA A 726 15.81 16.61 -13.78
CA ALA A 726 15.50 15.61 -12.75
C ALA A 726 14.84 16.16 -11.46
N GLN A 727 14.64 17.46 -11.36
CA GLN A 727 14.05 18.21 -10.25
C GLN A 727 12.59 18.56 -10.60
N GLY A 728 11.84 19.27 -9.76
CA GLY A 728 10.47 19.69 -10.09
C GLY A 728 10.29 21.17 -9.83
N ASP A 729 9.37 21.81 -10.54
CA ASP A 729 9.16 23.27 -10.51
C ASP A 729 8.86 23.81 -9.08
N ALA A 730 8.42 22.94 -8.17
CA ALA A 730 8.22 23.32 -6.77
C ALA A 730 9.53 23.52 -5.99
N CYS A 731 10.61 22.84 -6.36
CA CYS A 731 11.87 22.82 -5.64
C CYS A 731 13.10 23.18 -6.50
N ASP A 732 12.93 23.44 -7.79
CA ASP A 732 13.95 24.11 -8.58
C ASP A 732 14.10 25.60 -8.21
N LYS A 733 14.93 26.30 -8.97
CA LYS A 733 15.31 27.70 -8.78
C LYS A 733 15.47 28.45 -10.10
N ASP A 734 15.22 27.76 -11.21
CA ASP A 734 15.49 28.13 -12.61
C ASP A 734 14.62 27.15 -13.45
N ASP A 735 13.29 27.21 -13.26
CA ASP A 735 12.30 26.21 -13.72
C ASP A 735 12.33 25.95 -15.25
N ASP A 736 12.86 26.90 -16.03
CA ASP A 736 13.02 26.82 -17.48
C ASP A 736 14.49 26.72 -17.97
N ASN A 737 15.43 26.65 -17.02
CA ASN A 737 16.88 26.54 -17.21
C ASN A 737 17.49 27.66 -18.10
N ASP A 738 16.98 28.88 -18.00
CA ASP A 738 17.45 30.05 -18.76
C ASP A 738 18.71 30.73 -18.17
N SER A 739 19.07 30.39 -16.93
CA SER A 739 20.14 30.97 -16.09
C SER A 739 19.84 32.28 -15.35
N ILE A 740 18.59 32.72 -15.32
CA ILE A 740 18.06 33.63 -14.31
C ILE A 740 17.70 32.78 -13.07
N LEU A 741 16.98 33.33 -12.09
CA LEU A 741 16.42 32.53 -10.98
C LEU A 741 14.98 33.02 -10.79
N ASP A 742 14.02 32.14 -10.55
CA ASP A 742 12.57 32.44 -10.57
C ASP A 742 12.19 33.66 -9.73
N GLU A 743 12.79 33.85 -8.54
CA GLU A 743 12.61 35.04 -7.68
C GLU A 743 12.97 36.39 -8.35
N ARG A 744 13.57 36.36 -9.54
CA ARG A 744 14.04 37.50 -10.33
C ARG A 744 13.73 37.33 -11.82
N ASP A 745 12.97 36.29 -12.17
CA ASP A 745 12.55 36.01 -13.53
C ASP A 745 11.15 36.57 -13.75
N ASN A 746 10.95 37.34 -14.82
CA ASN A 746 9.64 37.82 -15.22
C ASN A 746 8.86 36.84 -16.11
N CYS A 747 9.45 35.68 -16.46
CA CYS A 747 8.81 34.54 -17.06
C CYS A 747 9.40 33.19 -16.55
N PRO A 748 9.24 32.82 -15.26
CA PRO A 748 9.86 31.62 -14.69
C PRO A 748 9.67 30.31 -15.48
N LEU A 749 8.54 30.20 -16.20
CA LEU A 749 8.19 29.02 -16.98
C LEU A 749 8.41 29.20 -18.51
N HIS A 750 9.20 30.16 -19.00
CA HIS A 750 9.26 30.49 -20.44
C HIS A 750 10.59 31.10 -20.97
N PHE A 751 11.67 30.31 -20.95
CA PHE A 751 13.06 30.65 -21.36
C PHE A 751 13.27 32.04 -21.97
N ASN A 752 13.55 33.08 -21.19
CA ASN A 752 13.71 34.44 -21.70
C ASN A 752 14.97 35.18 -21.18
N PRO A 753 16.22 34.76 -21.49
CA PRO A 753 17.44 35.25 -20.81
C PRO A 753 17.82 36.71 -21.03
N ARG A 754 16.94 37.47 -21.69
CA ARG A 754 17.04 38.91 -21.90
C ARG A 754 16.13 39.71 -20.97
N GLN A 755 15.15 39.07 -20.31
CA GLN A 755 14.20 39.69 -19.38
C GLN A 755 13.62 40.96 -20.01
N PHE A 756 13.04 40.79 -21.21
CA PHE A 756 12.33 41.87 -21.88
C PHE A 756 10.92 41.94 -21.31
N ASP A 757 10.50 43.17 -21.06
CA ASP A 757 9.24 43.59 -20.47
C ASP A 757 9.03 45.01 -21.04
N PHE A 758 7.92 45.20 -21.75
CA PHE A 758 7.65 46.41 -22.52
C PHE A 758 6.97 47.50 -21.68
N ASP A 759 5.96 47.13 -20.89
CA ASP A 759 5.02 48.03 -20.21
C ASP A 759 5.21 48.11 -18.68
N LYS A 760 5.86 47.11 -18.08
CA LYS A 760 6.36 47.00 -16.70
C LYS A 760 5.30 46.66 -15.67
N ASP A 761 4.61 45.56 -15.92
CA ASP A 761 3.76 44.86 -14.97
C ASP A 761 4.48 43.73 -14.20
N ASP A 762 5.81 43.62 -14.38
CA ASP A 762 6.70 42.56 -13.87
C ASP A 762 6.51 41.16 -14.51
N VAL A 763 5.76 41.06 -15.62
CA VAL A 763 5.70 39.89 -16.53
C VAL A 763 6.53 40.18 -17.80
N GLY A 764 7.11 39.15 -18.43
CA GLY A 764 7.98 39.33 -19.60
C GLY A 764 7.32 39.09 -20.95
N ASP A 765 7.74 39.83 -21.99
CA ASP A 765 7.28 39.80 -23.41
C ASP A 765 7.06 38.39 -24.04
N ARG A 766 7.57 37.32 -23.41
CA ARG A 766 7.54 35.94 -23.92
C ARG A 766 6.47 35.06 -23.26
N CYS A 767 6.07 35.38 -22.03
CA CYS A 767 4.99 34.70 -21.30
C CYS A 767 3.76 35.59 -21.12
N ASP A 768 3.93 36.90 -21.29
CA ASP A 768 2.86 37.89 -21.24
C ASP A 768 1.80 37.66 -22.34
N ASN A 769 0.54 37.48 -21.92
CA ASN A 769 -0.63 37.35 -22.78
C ASN A 769 -1.22 38.70 -23.24
N CYS A 770 -0.76 39.82 -22.70
CA CYS A 770 -1.01 41.18 -23.19
C CYS A 770 0.27 42.05 -23.28
N PRO A 771 1.25 41.75 -24.17
CA PRO A 771 2.59 42.38 -24.30
C PRO A 771 2.75 43.91 -24.40
N TYR A 772 1.67 44.67 -24.28
CA TYR A 772 1.60 46.13 -24.44
C TYR A 772 0.67 46.84 -23.43
N GLU A 773 -0.12 46.12 -22.62
CA GLU A 773 -1.11 46.66 -21.68
C GLU A 773 -1.01 45.96 -20.29
N PRO A 774 -0.51 46.65 -19.23
CA PRO A 774 -0.11 46.01 -17.97
C PRO A 774 -1.16 45.13 -17.29
N ASN A 775 -0.84 43.85 -17.07
CA ASN A 775 -1.74 42.88 -16.44
C ASN A 775 -1.00 41.76 -15.67
N SER A 776 -0.36 42.12 -14.54
CA SER A 776 0.44 41.21 -13.71
C SER A 776 -0.24 39.89 -13.29
N ASP A 777 -1.56 39.88 -13.21
CA ASP A 777 -2.36 38.70 -12.84
C ASP A 777 -2.61 37.74 -14.02
N GLN A 778 -2.30 38.17 -15.26
CA GLN A 778 -2.34 37.37 -16.51
C GLN A 778 -3.65 36.62 -16.75
N ILE A 779 -4.77 37.20 -16.31
CA ILE A 779 -6.12 36.63 -16.46
C ILE A 779 -6.47 36.53 -17.97
N ASP A 780 -6.99 35.36 -18.34
CA ASP A 780 -7.41 34.95 -19.67
C ASP A 780 -8.68 34.10 -19.49
N THR A 781 -9.85 34.72 -19.62
CA THR A 781 -11.14 34.14 -19.23
C THR A 781 -11.53 32.97 -20.13
N ASP A 782 -11.39 33.08 -21.46
CA ASP A 782 -11.70 32.00 -22.42
C ASP A 782 -10.53 31.00 -22.66
N HIS A 783 -9.34 31.30 -22.11
CA HIS A 783 -8.10 30.52 -22.22
C HIS A 783 -7.56 30.41 -23.66
N ASN A 784 -7.78 31.43 -24.51
CA ASN A 784 -7.31 31.44 -25.89
C ASN A 784 -5.83 31.86 -26.05
N GLY A 785 -5.22 32.47 -25.01
CA GLY A 785 -3.85 32.98 -25.00
C GLY A 785 -3.70 34.49 -25.23
N GLU A 786 -4.79 35.25 -25.31
CA GLU A 786 -4.88 36.71 -25.30
C GLU A 786 -5.57 37.14 -23.99
N GLY A 787 -4.91 37.93 -23.15
CA GLY A 787 -5.44 38.25 -21.81
C GLY A 787 -6.60 39.25 -21.82
N ASP A 788 -7.40 39.21 -20.75
CA ASP A 788 -8.58 40.07 -20.54
C ASP A 788 -8.26 41.58 -20.66
N ALA A 789 -7.02 41.98 -20.37
CA ALA A 789 -6.60 43.38 -20.38
C ALA A 789 -6.46 43.99 -21.80
N CYS A 790 -6.26 43.15 -22.82
CA CYS A 790 -6.07 43.56 -24.20
C CYS A 790 -7.15 43.02 -25.16
N ALA A 791 -7.86 41.96 -24.77
CA ALA A 791 -9.00 41.42 -25.49
C ALA A 791 -10.23 42.38 -25.49
N VAL A 792 -11.00 42.34 -26.57
CA VAL A 792 -12.21 43.18 -26.78
C VAL A 792 -13.53 42.44 -26.57
N ASP A 793 -13.40 41.14 -26.32
CA ASP A 793 -14.37 40.05 -26.17
C ASP A 793 -13.53 39.03 -25.37
N ILE A 794 -13.75 38.94 -24.05
CA ILE A 794 -12.84 38.22 -23.12
C ILE A 794 -13.31 36.79 -22.78
N ASP A 795 -14.60 36.50 -22.99
CA ASP A 795 -15.19 35.18 -22.78
C ASP A 795 -15.39 34.40 -24.11
N GLY A 796 -15.16 35.05 -25.26
CA GLY A 796 -15.07 34.44 -26.58
C GLY A 796 -16.43 34.20 -27.25
N ASP A 797 -17.48 34.92 -26.86
CA ASP A 797 -18.86 34.69 -27.29
C ASP A 797 -19.27 35.42 -28.59
N GLU A 798 -18.35 36.17 -29.22
CA GLU A 798 -18.57 37.06 -30.39
C GLU A 798 -19.35 38.36 -30.06
N ILE A 799 -19.71 38.63 -28.80
CA ILE A 799 -20.21 39.92 -28.31
C ILE A 799 -19.05 40.70 -27.68
N LEU A 800 -18.98 42.01 -27.94
CA LEU A 800 -17.90 42.85 -27.41
C LEU A 800 -18.22 43.27 -25.97
N ASN A 801 -17.21 43.29 -25.09
CA ASN A 801 -17.32 43.64 -23.66
C ASN A 801 -18.18 44.89 -23.34
N GLU A 802 -18.23 45.88 -24.24
CA GLU A 802 -19.01 47.12 -24.08
C GLU A 802 -20.51 47.02 -24.46
N SER A 803 -20.90 45.91 -25.07
CA SER A 803 -22.26 45.58 -25.53
C SER A 803 -22.81 44.29 -24.91
N ASP A 804 -21.98 43.59 -24.16
CA ASP A 804 -22.26 42.34 -23.49
C ASP A 804 -22.87 42.56 -22.10
N ASN A 805 -23.89 41.78 -21.74
CA ASN A 805 -24.50 41.75 -20.42
C ASN A 805 -23.94 40.67 -19.47
N CYS A 806 -23.06 39.78 -19.94
CA CYS A 806 -22.24 38.88 -19.12
C CYS A 806 -20.77 38.82 -19.57
N PRO A 807 -19.98 39.92 -19.47
CA PRO A 807 -18.60 40.00 -19.98
C PRO A 807 -17.61 38.89 -19.59
N TYR A 808 -17.91 38.05 -18.61
CA TYR A 808 -17.03 36.97 -18.14
C TYR A 808 -17.66 35.56 -18.30
N VAL A 809 -18.84 35.44 -18.92
CA VAL A 809 -19.64 34.20 -18.96
C VAL A 809 -20.37 34.05 -20.30
N TYR A 810 -19.77 33.24 -21.18
CA TYR A 810 -20.20 32.95 -22.54
C TYR A 810 -21.74 32.84 -22.71
N ASN A 811 -22.37 33.84 -23.32
CA ASN A 811 -23.83 33.90 -23.45
C ASN A 811 -24.33 34.55 -24.76
N THR A 812 -23.99 33.94 -25.90
CA THR A 812 -24.34 34.38 -27.28
C THR A 812 -25.81 34.76 -27.54
N ASP A 813 -26.76 34.36 -26.68
CA ASP A 813 -28.18 34.72 -26.79
C ASP A 813 -28.54 36.05 -26.11
N GLN A 814 -27.63 36.59 -25.28
CA GLN A 814 -27.73 37.84 -24.53
C GLN A 814 -29.07 37.97 -23.80
N LYS A 815 -29.55 36.84 -23.24
CA LYS A 815 -30.83 36.76 -22.56
C LYS A 815 -30.74 37.50 -21.22
N ASP A 816 -31.67 38.42 -21.02
CA ASP A 816 -31.88 39.22 -19.81
C ASP A 816 -33.39 39.21 -19.55
N THR A 817 -33.80 38.44 -18.54
CA THR A 817 -35.20 38.08 -18.30
C THR A 817 -35.98 39.15 -17.56
N ASP A 818 -35.34 39.93 -16.69
CA ASP A 818 -36.00 40.95 -15.85
C ASP A 818 -35.64 42.41 -16.18
N MET A 819 -34.69 42.61 -17.09
CA MET A 819 -34.27 43.87 -17.70
C MET A 819 -33.47 44.79 -16.78
N ASP A 820 -32.58 44.22 -15.95
CA ASP A 820 -31.68 44.95 -15.07
C ASP A 820 -30.34 45.36 -15.72
N GLY A 821 -29.95 44.65 -16.79
CA GLY A 821 -28.73 44.88 -17.56
C GLY A 821 -27.63 43.83 -17.34
N VAL A 822 -27.86 42.82 -16.52
CA VAL A 822 -27.03 41.62 -16.34
C VAL A 822 -27.72 40.46 -17.06
N GLY A 823 -26.95 39.58 -17.71
CA GLY A 823 -27.51 38.44 -18.43
C GLY A 823 -27.82 37.26 -17.53
N ASP A 824 -28.85 36.48 -17.89
CA ASP A 824 -29.33 35.29 -17.18
C ASP A 824 -28.25 34.26 -16.78
N GLN A 825 -27.11 34.22 -17.49
CA GLN A 825 -26.01 33.27 -17.24
C GLN A 825 -25.04 33.72 -16.14
N CYS A 826 -25.01 35.02 -15.84
CA CYS A 826 -24.12 35.62 -14.83
C CYS A 826 -24.88 36.40 -13.74
N ASP A 827 -26.19 36.54 -13.88
CA ASP A 827 -27.06 37.15 -12.87
C ASP A 827 -27.29 36.19 -11.70
N ASN A 828 -26.98 36.63 -10.48
CA ASN A 828 -27.24 35.89 -9.25
C ASN A 828 -28.69 35.97 -8.74
N CYS A 829 -29.57 36.70 -9.44
CA CYS A 829 -31.02 36.67 -9.29
C CYS A 829 -31.80 36.82 -10.63
N PRO A 830 -31.75 35.86 -11.58
CA PRO A 830 -32.29 35.94 -12.97
C PRO A 830 -33.78 36.30 -13.19
N LEU A 831 -34.51 36.62 -12.12
CA LEU A 831 -35.94 36.90 -12.08
C LEU A 831 -36.29 38.17 -11.25
N LEU A 832 -35.31 38.86 -10.63
CA LEU A 832 -35.52 39.93 -9.62
C LEU A 832 -34.51 41.11 -9.65
N HIS A 833 -34.38 41.79 -10.78
CA HIS A 833 -33.68 43.06 -11.06
C HIS A 833 -32.78 43.62 -9.93
N ASN A 834 -31.48 43.41 -10.06
CA ASN A 834 -30.43 43.64 -9.07
C ASN A 834 -29.08 44.03 -9.74
N PRO A 835 -28.97 45.19 -10.47
CA PRO A 835 -27.81 45.48 -11.32
C PRO A 835 -26.47 45.63 -10.59
N ASP A 836 -26.51 45.80 -9.27
CA ASP A 836 -25.31 45.87 -8.41
C ASP A 836 -24.78 44.47 -8.04
N GLN A 837 -25.51 43.39 -8.36
CA GLN A 837 -25.18 41.97 -8.16
C GLN A 837 -24.66 41.63 -6.74
N THR A 838 -25.13 42.35 -5.72
CA THR A 838 -24.60 42.21 -4.37
C THR A 838 -25.03 40.89 -3.73
N ASP A 839 -24.03 40.16 -3.25
CA ASP A 839 -24.15 38.91 -2.49
C ASP A 839 -23.37 39.12 -1.17
N VAL A 840 -24.10 39.46 -0.10
CA VAL A 840 -23.49 39.88 1.18
C VAL A 840 -22.91 38.71 1.98
N ASP A 841 -23.50 37.51 1.90
CA ASP A 841 -23.02 36.35 2.63
C ASP A 841 -22.44 35.23 1.75
N ASN A 842 -22.23 35.47 0.46
CA ASN A 842 -21.36 34.73 -0.46
C ASN A 842 -21.87 33.31 -0.80
N ASP A 843 -23.19 33.11 -0.87
CA ASP A 843 -23.80 31.83 -1.24
C ASP A 843 -24.06 31.66 -2.75
N LEU A 844 -23.76 32.68 -3.57
CA LEU A 844 -24.06 32.79 -5.02
C LEU A 844 -25.53 33.17 -5.33
N VAL A 845 -26.33 33.54 -4.33
CA VAL A 845 -27.70 34.05 -4.48
C VAL A 845 -27.73 35.53 -4.11
N GLY A 846 -28.13 36.40 -5.04
CA GLY A 846 -28.07 37.85 -4.79
C GLY A 846 -29.05 38.34 -3.71
N ASP A 847 -28.69 39.44 -3.02
CA ASP A 847 -29.44 40.05 -1.91
C ASP A 847 -30.94 40.35 -2.19
N GLN A 848 -31.37 40.41 -3.47
CA GLN A 848 -32.77 40.65 -3.85
C GLN A 848 -33.62 39.38 -3.91
N CYS A 849 -33.01 38.22 -4.17
CA CYS A 849 -33.68 36.92 -4.25
C CYS A 849 -33.32 36.00 -3.09
N ASP A 850 -32.19 36.22 -2.42
CA ASP A 850 -31.89 35.63 -1.12
C ASP A 850 -32.99 36.01 -0.12
N ASN A 851 -33.56 34.98 0.49
CA ASN A 851 -34.48 35.13 1.60
C ASN A 851 -34.10 34.29 2.82
N ASN A 852 -32.95 33.60 2.78
CA ASN A 852 -32.37 32.79 3.85
C ASN A 852 -33.35 31.71 4.40
N GLN A 853 -34.41 31.36 3.66
CA GLN A 853 -35.32 30.28 4.05
C GLN A 853 -34.87 29.00 3.36
N ASP A 854 -34.07 28.25 4.09
CA ASP A 854 -33.71 26.86 3.90
C ASP A 854 -34.32 26.11 5.11
N ILE A 855 -35.13 25.07 4.88
CA ILE A 855 -35.93 24.42 5.95
C ILE A 855 -35.33 23.10 6.46
N ASP A 856 -34.50 22.45 5.65
CA ASP A 856 -33.86 21.18 5.97
C ASP A 856 -32.32 21.29 6.10
N GLU A 857 -31.83 22.51 5.92
CA GLU A 857 -30.51 23.06 6.23
C GLU A 857 -29.41 22.56 5.28
N ASP A 858 -29.74 22.30 4.01
CA ASP A 858 -28.84 21.74 3.00
C ASP A 858 -28.00 22.79 2.25
N GLY A 859 -28.43 24.05 2.24
CA GLY A 859 -27.75 25.17 1.58
C GLY A 859 -28.56 25.85 0.48
N HIS A 860 -29.55 25.17 -0.08
CA HIS A 860 -30.42 25.72 -1.12
C HIS A 860 -31.70 26.27 -0.51
N GLN A 861 -32.06 27.51 -0.86
CA GLN A 861 -33.30 28.11 -0.36
C GLN A 861 -34.54 27.45 -0.99
N ASN A 862 -35.64 27.33 -0.22
CA ASN A 862 -36.89 26.61 -0.56
C ASN A 862 -37.51 26.91 -1.94
N ASN A 863 -37.11 28.01 -2.59
CA ASN A 863 -37.60 28.47 -3.89
C ASN A 863 -36.62 28.24 -5.06
N LEU A 864 -35.44 27.71 -4.78
CA LEU A 864 -34.42 27.28 -5.75
C LEU A 864 -34.11 25.77 -5.60
N ASP A 865 -34.34 25.21 -4.42
CA ASP A 865 -34.21 23.79 -4.11
C ASP A 865 -35.21 22.91 -4.88
N ASN A 866 -34.71 21.85 -5.55
CA ASN A 866 -35.49 20.84 -6.27
C ASN A 866 -36.10 19.76 -5.35
N CYS A 867 -35.70 19.67 -4.08
CA CYS A 867 -36.30 18.86 -3.03
C CYS A 867 -36.52 19.58 -1.67
N PRO A 868 -37.39 20.63 -1.58
CA PRO A 868 -37.60 21.55 -0.42
C PRO A 868 -37.91 21.00 0.99
N TYR A 869 -37.79 19.69 1.24
CA TYR A 869 -38.02 19.03 2.52
C TYR A 869 -37.11 17.79 2.74
N VAL A 870 -36.17 17.49 1.84
CA VAL A 870 -35.26 16.34 1.90
C VAL A 870 -33.84 16.78 1.49
N PRO A 871 -32.88 16.90 2.44
CA PRO A 871 -31.56 17.46 2.14
C PRO A 871 -30.81 16.77 1.01
N ASN A 872 -30.45 17.54 0.00
CA ASN A 872 -29.70 17.14 -1.18
C ASN A 872 -28.86 18.32 -1.70
N SER A 873 -27.86 18.73 -0.92
CA SER A 873 -27.00 19.88 -1.21
C SER A 873 -26.35 19.85 -2.60
N ASN A 874 -26.21 18.67 -3.22
CA ASN A 874 -25.68 18.52 -4.59
C ASN A 874 -26.71 18.73 -5.70
N GLN A 875 -27.99 18.90 -5.36
CA GLN A 875 -29.14 19.16 -6.25
C GLN A 875 -29.21 18.23 -7.47
N ALA A 876 -28.73 16.98 -7.33
CA ALA A 876 -28.75 16.00 -8.41
C ALA A 876 -30.19 15.75 -8.90
N ASP A 877 -30.32 15.74 -10.22
CA ASP A 877 -31.55 15.65 -11.02
C ASP A 877 -31.11 15.05 -12.38
N HIS A 878 -30.96 13.72 -12.41
CA HIS A 878 -30.29 13.03 -13.52
C HIS A 878 -31.11 13.07 -14.82
N ASP A 879 -32.43 12.91 -14.73
CA ASP A 879 -33.36 13.00 -15.87
C ASP A 879 -33.72 14.43 -16.30
N LYS A 880 -33.53 15.42 -15.42
CA LYS A 880 -33.76 16.87 -15.63
C LYS A 880 -35.25 17.21 -15.76
N ASP A 881 -36.11 16.51 -15.04
CA ASP A 881 -37.55 16.82 -14.92
C ASP A 881 -37.84 18.01 -13.98
N GLY A 882 -36.86 18.38 -13.14
CA GLY A 882 -36.94 19.48 -12.17
C GLY A 882 -37.30 19.04 -10.75
N LYS A 883 -37.17 17.75 -10.44
CA LYS A 883 -37.31 17.15 -9.12
C LYS A 883 -36.04 16.37 -8.82
N GLY A 884 -35.39 16.64 -7.68
CA GLY A 884 -34.09 16.02 -7.40
C GLY A 884 -34.21 14.54 -7.00
N ASP A 885 -33.19 13.75 -7.33
CA ASP A 885 -33.09 12.30 -7.08
C ASP A 885 -33.48 11.94 -5.62
N ALA A 886 -33.03 12.76 -4.66
CA ALA A 886 -33.24 12.53 -3.23
C ALA A 886 -34.73 12.53 -2.80
N CYS A 887 -35.62 13.13 -3.61
CA CYS A 887 -37.06 13.10 -3.42
C CYS A 887 -37.82 12.53 -4.63
N ASP A 888 -37.12 11.93 -5.59
CA ASP A 888 -37.70 11.13 -6.66
C ASP A 888 -37.99 9.68 -6.26
N TYR A 889 -38.52 8.94 -7.22
CA TYR A 889 -38.86 7.52 -7.18
C TYR A 889 -38.51 6.80 -8.50
N ASP A 890 -37.88 7.49 -9.47
CA ASP A 890 -37.67 7.12 -10.87
C ASP A 890 -36.57 8.05 -11.46
N ASP A 891 -35.34 8.01 -10.89
CA ASP A 891 -34.24 9.01 -11.10
C ASP A 891 -33.80 9.21 -12.57
N ASP A 892 -34.09 8.26 -13.47
CA ASP A 892 -33.80 8.34 -14.91
C ASP A 892 -35.07 8.38 -15.80
N ASN A 893 -36.26 8.43 -15.18
CA ASN A 893 -37.58 8.47 -15.82
C ASN A 893 -37.86 7.33 -16.83
N ASP A 894 -37.19 6.17 -16.72
CA ASP A 894 -37.38 5.02 -17.61
C ASP A 894 -38.74 4.31 -17.38
N GLY A 895 -39.31 4.48 -16.18
CA GLY A 895 -40.58 3.89 -15.73
C GLY A 895 -40.44 2.70 -14.78
N ILE A 896 -39.22 2.34 -14.37
CA ILE A 896 -38.89 1.36 -13.34
C ILE A 896 -38.41 2.09 -12.07
N PRO A 897 -39.14 2.00 -10.93
CA PRO A 897 -38.77 2.75 -9.74
C PRO A 897 -37.46 2.28 -9.09
N ASP A 898 -36.62 3.21 -8.63
CA ASP A 898 -35.24 3.04 -8.14
C ASP A 898 -35.01 1.82 -7.24
N GLU A 899 -35.94 1.55 -6.30
CA GLU A 899 -35.88 0.39 -5.40
C GLU A 899 -35.84 -0.97 -6.12
N LYS A 900 -36.08 -0.99 -7.44
CA LYS A 900 -36.12 -2.17 -8.31
C LYS A 900 -35.23 -2.04 -9.53
N ASP A 901 -34.60 -0.90 -9.73
CA ASP A 901 -33.77 -0.64 -10.89
C ASP A 901 -32.38 -1.27 -10.73
N ASN A 902 -31.81 -1.78 -11.83
CA ASN A 902 -30.44 -2.28 -11.89
C ASN A 902 -29.45 -1.28 -12.51
N CYS A 903 -29.92 -0.15 -13.04
CA CYS A 903 -29.18 1.00 -13.54
C CYS A 903 -29.91 2.32 -13.24
N ARG A 904 -30.20 2.60 -11.95
CA ARG A 904 -30.96 3.77 -11.44
C ARG A 904 -30.77 5.11 -12.17
N LEU A 905 -29.58 5.40 -12.71
CA LEU A 905 -29.21 6.68 -13.31
C LEU A 905 -29.03 6.58 -14.84
N THR A 906 -29.51 5.52 -15.51
CA THR A 906 -29.24 5.27 -16.95
C THR A 906 -30.35 4.44 -17.61
N GLU A 907 -31.26 5.15 -18.29
CA GLU A 907 -32.48 4.62 -18.94
C GLU A 907 -32.31 3.20 -19.53
N ASN A 908 -32.89 2.17 -18.89
CA ASN A 908 -32.88 0.80 -19.41
C ASN A 908 -34.19 0.00 -19.16
N PRO A 909 -35.32 0.33 -19.83
CA PRO A 909 -36.64 -0.20 -19.47
C PRO A 909 -36.87 -1.71 -19.68
N ASP A 910 -35.88 -2.41 -20.24
CA ASP A 910 -35.87 -3.87 -20.35
C ASP A 910 -35.08 -4.58 -19.23
N GLN A 911 -34.38 -3.82 -18.38
CA GLN A 911 -33.65 -4.25 -17.19
C GLN A 911 -32.68 -5.41 -17.50
N LEU A 912 -32.01 -5.33 -18.66
CA LEU A 912 -31.13 -6.37 -19.16
C LEU A 912 -29.86 -6.48 -18.28
N ASP A 913 -29.72 -7.63 -17.61
CA ASP A 913 -28.54 -8.06 -16.85
C ASP A 913 -28.11 -9.42 -17.45
N SER A 914 -27.06 -9.43 -18.28
CA SER A 914 -26.65 -10.60 -19.06
C SER A 914 -25.77 -11.59 -18.29
N ASP A 915 -25.00 -11.13 -17.29
CA ASP A 915 -24.11 -11.99 -16.50
C ASP A 915 -24.70 -12.40 -15.13
N GLY A 916 -25.76 -11.73 -14.69
CA GLY A 916 -26.53 -12.01 -13.49
C GLY A 916 -25.83 -11.51 -12.23
N ASP A 917 -25.16 -10.37 -12.30
CA ASP A 917 -24.47 -9.74 -11.15
C ASP A 917 -25.35 -8.76 -10.35
N GLY A 918 -26.50 -8.37 -10.90
CA GLY A 918 -27.48 -7.49 -10.27
C GLY A 918 -27.38 -6.00 -10.66
N ARG A 919 -26.44 -5.64 -11.54
CA ARG A 919 -26.38 -4.34 -12.24
C ARG A 919 -26.77 -4.55 -13.71
N GLY A 920 -27.37 -3.56 -14.34
CA GLY A 920 -27.75 -3.66 -15.75
C GLY A 920 -26.54 -3.55 -16.69
N ASP A 921 -26.65 -4.17 -17.86
CA ASP A 921 -25.66 -4.11 -18.94
C ASP A 921 -25.46 -2.66 -19.46
N ALA A 922 -26.45 -1.78 -19.25
CA ALA A 922 -26.47 -0.40 -19.75
C ALA A 922 -25.45 0.50 -19.04
N CYS A 923 -25.42 0.43 -17.71
CA CYS A 923 -24.52 1.19 -16.84
C CYS A 923 -23.31 0.33 -16.41
N LYS A 924 -22.74 -0.51 -17.29
CA LYS A 924 -21.63 -1.40 -16.92
C LYS A 924 -20.31 -0.62 -16.80
N ASP A 925 -19.66 -0.73 -15.65
CA ASP A 925 -18.37 -0.10 -15.27
C ASP A 925 -18.41 1.42 -15.04
N ASP A 926 -19.53 2.07 -15.35
CA ASP A 926 -19.83 3.50 -15.24
C ASP A 926 -21.32 3.60 -14.84
N PHE A 927 -21.66 4.13 -13.66
CA PHE A 927 -23.00 3.96 -13.05
C PHE A 927 -23.94 5.14 -13.31
N ASP A 928 -23.39 6.35 -13.36
CA ASP A 928 -24.09 7.61 -13.67
C ASP A 928 -23.87 8.06 -15.13
N ASN A 929 -23.11 7.30 -15.91
CA ASN A 929 -22.94 7.44 -17.36
C ASN A 929 -22.28 8.77 -17.77
N ASP A 930 -21.33 9.21 -16.95
CA ASP A 930 -20.55 10.44 -17.16
C ASP A 930 -19.29 10.22 -18.04
N SER A 931 -19.02 8.97 -18.42
CA SER A 931 -17.84 8.46 -19.17
C SER A 931 -16.57 8.19 -18.34
N ILE A 932 -16.61 8.28 -17.02
CA ILE A 932 -15.52 7.97 -16.09
C ILE A 932 -15.86 6.67 -15.32
N PRO A 933 -15.01 5.62 -15.38
CA PRO A 933 -15.33 4.36 -14.72
C PRO A 933 -15.32 4.44 -13.18
N ASP A 934 -16.21 3.68 -12.52
CA ASP A 934 -16.47 3.67 -11.05
C ASP A 934 -15.21 3.73 -10.15
N ILE A 935 -14.09 3.15 -10.62
CA ILE A 935 -12.84 3.00 -9.87
C ILE A 935 -11.96 4.26 -9.90
N LEU A 936 -12.08 5.06 -10.97
CA LEU A 936 -11.37 6.32 -11.17
C LEU A 936 -12.21 7.52 -10.72
N ASP A 937 -13.52 7.34 -10.70
CA ASP A 937 -14.49 8.30 -10.24
C ASP A 937 -14.42 8.54 -8.72
N VAL A 938 -14.64 9.79 -8.33
CA VAL A 938 -14.78 10.23 -6.94
C VAL A 938 -16.23 10.19 -6.44
N CYS A 939 -17.21 10.31 -7.32
CA CYS A 939 -18.64 10.30 -7.01
C CYS A 939 -19.47 9.48 -8.01
N PRO A 940 -19.27 8.14 -8.09
CA PRO A 940 -19.90 7.24 -9.08
C PRO A 940 -21.40 6.97 -8.90
N GLU A 941 -22.13 7.94 -8.36
CA GLU A 941 -23.60 8.01 -8.36
C GLU A 941 -24.03 9.49 -8.57
N ASN A 942 -23.23 10.29 -9.28
CA ASN A 942 -23.46 11.71 -9.56
C ASN A 942 -22.68 12.17 -10.81
N SER A 943 -23.37 12.16 -11.96
CA SER A 943 -22.84 12.52 -13.29
C SER A 943 -22.26 13.95 -13.44
N ALA A 944 -22.34 14.78 -12.41
CA ALA A 944 -21.76 16.12 -12.39
C ALA A 944 -20.32 16.17 -11.83
N ILE A 945 -19.85 15.16 -11.08
CA ILE A 945 -18.60 15.23 -10.29
C ILE A 945 -17.73 13.97 -10.44
N SER A 946 -16.87 13.91 -11.47
CA SER A 946 -16.02 12.72 -11.72
C SER A 946 -14.61 12.76 -11.10
N VAL A 947 -14.10 13.96 -10.77
CA VAL A 947 -12.71 14.17 -10.32
C VAL A 947 -12.60 15.25 -9.25
N THR A 948 -11.58 15.17 -8.40
CA THR A 948 -11.24 16.30 -7.51
C THR A 948 -10.63 17.46 -8.31
N ASP A 949 -11.29 18.62 -8.29
CA ASP A 949 -10.89 19.80 -9.05
C ASP A 949 -11.24 21.13 -8.33
N PHE A 950 -10.21 21.84 -7.88
CA PHE A 950 -10.31 23.22 -7.38
C PHE A 950 -9.63 24.23 -8.33
N ARG A 951 -9.65 24.02 -9.66
CA ARG A 951 -9.23 25.05 -10.64
C ARG A 951 -10.17 26.24 -10.66
N LYS A 952 -11.48 25.98 -10.59
CA LYS A 952 -12.50 27.00 -10.38
C LYS A 952 -12.87 27.01 -8.90
N PHE A 953 -12.74 28.16 -8.26
CA PHE A 953 -13.11 28.35 -6.86
C PHE A 953 -13.64 29.77 -6.61
N GLN A 954 -14.58 29.88 -5.70
CA GLN A 954 -15.09 31.16 -5.19
C GLN A 954 -14.14 31.69 -4.11
N MET A 955 -13.79 32.98 -4.21
CA MET A 955 -12.95 33.70 -3.25
C MET A 955 -13.78 34.41 -2.19
N VAL A 956 -13.87 33.81 -0.99
CA VAL A 956 -14.71 34.29 0.11
C VAL A 956 -13.88 35.11 1.10
N HIS A 957 -14.14 36.41 1.16
CA HIS A 957 -13.42 37.34 2.03
C HIS A 957 -14.14 37.46 3.39
N LEU A 958 -13.53 36.96 4.48
CA LEU A 958 -14.19 36.88 5.79
C LEU A 958 -14.05 38.15 6.64
N ASP A 959 -13.15 39.08 6.28
CA ASP A 959 -13.15 40.46 6.77
C ASP A 959 -12.84 41.45 5.63
N PRO A 960 -13.81 41.75 4.74
CA PRO A 960 -13.60 42.59 3.54
C PRO A 960 -13.31 44.07 3.87
N LYS A 961 -13.28 44.45 5.16
CA LYS A 961 -12.83 45.77 5.60
C LYS A 961 -11.36 45.76 6.03
N GLY A 962 -10.89 44.62 6.57
CA GLY A 962 -9.51 44.32 6.94
C GLY A 962 -8.93 45.16 8.08
N THR A 963 -7.83 44.68 8.67
CA THR A 963 -6.82 45.59 9.28
C THR A 963 -5.64 45.84 8.35
N THR A 964 -5.34 44.90 7.46
CA THR A 964 -4.19 44.91 6.55
C THR A 964 -4.57 45.15 5.10
N GLN A 965 -5.75 44.70 4.67
CA GLN A 965 -6.22 44.73 3.28
C GLN A 965 -5.21 44.04 2.35
N ILE A 966 -4.87 42.80 2.69
CA ILE A 966 -4.07 41.89 1.86
C ILE A 966 -4.93 40.65 1.65
N ASP A 967 -5.44 40.47 0.44
CA ASP A 967 -6.26 39.32 0.11
C ASP A 967 -5.39 38.06 -0.10
N PRO A 968 -5.95 36.85 0.07
CA PRO A 968 -5.19 35.63 -0.16
C PRO A 968 -4.84 35.45 -1.64
N ASN A 969 -3.56 35.29 -1.96
CA ASN A 969 -3.12 34.89 -3.30
C ASN A 969 -3.01 33.35 -3.36
N TRP A 970 -3.75 32.72 -4.27
CA TRP A 970 -3.80 31.27 -4.47
C TRP A 970 -3.25 30.88 -5.84
N VAL A 971 -2.25 30.00 -5.85
CA VAL A 971 -1.68 29.41 -7.06
C VAL A 971 -2.19 27.97 -7.19
N VAL A 972 -2.85 27.66 -8.31
CA VAL A 972 -3.35 26.29 -8.60
C VAL A 972 -2.28 25.46 -9.31
N ARG A 973 -2.10 24.22 -8.85
CA ARG A 973 -1.21 23.19 -9.42
C ARG A 973 -1.97 21.85 -9.51
N HIS A 974 -1.35 20.82 -10.09
CA HIS A 974 -1.91 19.47 -10.22
C HIS A 974 -3.35 19.46 -10.79
N GLN A 975 -3.63 20.38 -11.73
CA GLN A 975 -4.94 20.54 -12.36
C GLN A 975 -6.10 20.66 -11.33
N GLY A 976 -5.89 21.40 -10.25
CA GLY A 976 -6.91 21.64 -9.21
C GLY A 976 -6.79 20.76 -7.97
N LYS A 977 -5.85 19.81 -7.94
CA LYS A 977 -5.58 18.95 -6.75
C LYS A 977 -4.48 19.48 -5.84
N GLU A 978 -3.92 20.64 -6.16
CA GLU A 978 -2.97 21.34 -5.30
C GLU A 978 -3.19 22.84 -5.38
N LEU A 979 -3.23 23.50 -4.22
CA LEU A 979 -3.28 24.95 -4.12
C LEU A 979 -2.22 25.44 -3.13
N VAL A 980 -1.47 26.46 -3.54
CA VAL A 980 -0.45 27.11 -2.73
C VAL A 980 -0.88 28.53 -2.43
N GLN A 981 -1.05 28.85 -1.16
CA GLN A 981 -1.33 30.20 -0.70
C GLN A 981 -0.01 30.91 -0.36
N THR A 982 0.23 32.08 -0.96
CA THR A 982 1.55 32.73 -0.93
C THR A 982 1.64 34.00 -0.06
N ALA A 983 0.52 34.58 0.35
CA ALA A 983 0.46 35.90 0.99
C ALA A 983 0.10 35.84 2.48
N ASN A 984 0.72 36.66 3.32
CA ASN A 984 0.23 36.85 4.69
C ASN A 984 -1.04 37.72 4.65
N SER A 985 -2.20 37.06 4.60
CA SER A 985 -3.48 37.67 4.22
C SER A 985 -4.46 37.84 5.39
N ASP A 986 -5.43 38.73 5.19
CA ASP A 986 -6.71 38.73 5.90
C ASP A 986 -7.42 37.35 5.75
N PRO A 987 -8.37 36.98 6.63
CA PRO A 987 -8.99 35.65 6.61
C PRO A 987 -9.82 35.44 5.35
N GLY A 988 -9.58 34.33 4.66
CA GLY A 988 -10.28 34.00 3.43
C GLY A 988 -10.36 32.51 3.15
N ILE A 989 -11.25 32.16 2.22
CA ILE A 989 -11.51 30.79 1.80
C ILE A 989 -11.49 30.73 0.27
N ALA A 990 -10.81 29.73 -0.29
CA ALA A 990 -11.04 29.27 -1.66
C ALA A 990 -12.02 28.09 -1.61
N VAL A 991 -13.26 28.29 -2.07
CA VAL A 991 -14.34 27.28 -2.03
C VAL A 991 -14.55 26.70 -3.43
N GLY A 992 -14.43 25.38 -3.60
CA GLY A 992 -14.77 24.72 -4.87
C GLY A 992 -16.26 24.82 -5.17
N PHE A 993 -16.66 24.63 -6.42
CA PHE A 993 -18.08 24.70 -6.80
C PHE A 993 -18.84 23.39 -6.53
N ASP A 994 -18.14 22.26 -6.52
CA ASP A 994 -18.73 20.94 -6.26
C ASP A 994 -19.41 20.87 -4.88
N GLU A 995 -20.63 20.34 -4.87
CA GLU A 995 -21.51 20.25 -3.71
C GLU A 995 -21.70 18.80 -3.25
N PHE A 996 -21.73 18.60 -1.93
CA PHE A 996 -21.72 17.26 -1.35
C PHE A 996 -22.75 17.06 -0.24
N ASN A 997 -23.43 15.92 -0.30
CA ASN A 997 -24.21 15.37 0.80
C ASN A 997 -23.25 14.69 1.79
N ALA A 998 -22.92 13.42 1.56
CA ALA A 998 -21.94 12.67 2.33
C ALA A 998 -20.58 12.67 1.63
N VAL A 999 -19.54 13.12 2.33
CA VAL A 999 -18.19 13.29 1.76
C VAL A 999 -17.09 12.82 2.69
N ASP A 1000 -16.08 12.18 2.11
CA ASP A 1000 -14.75 12.06 2.71
C ASP A 1000 -13.82 13.02 1.98
N PHE A 1001 -13.07 13.84 2.72
CA PHE A 1001 -12.16 14.85 2.14
C PHE A 1001 -10.80 14.79 2.81
N SER A 1002 -9.75 14.64 2.02
CA SER A 1002 -8.38 14.51 2.48
C SER A 1002 -7.44 15.39 1.67
N GLY A 1003 -6.30 15.72 2.26
CA GLY A 1003 -5.28 16.54 1.63
C GLY A 1003 -4.08 16.70 2.55
N THR A 1004 -3.00 17.22 2.00
CA THR A 1004 -1.72 17.39 2.68
C THR A 1004 -1.47 18.87 2.94
N MET A 1005 -1.35 19.23 4.22
CA MET A 1005 -0.97 20.56 4.68
C MET A 1005 0.54 20.60 4.93
N TYR A 1006 1.22 21.57 4.33
CA TYR A 1006 2.64 21.83 4.57
C TYR A 1006 2.90 23.34 4.57
N VAL A 1007 3.63 23.86 5.56
CA VAL A 1007 3.99 25.28 5.63
C VAL A 1007 5.46 25.45 5.26
N ASN A 1008 5.72 26.00 4.07
CA ASN A 1008 7.04 26.09 3.46
C ASN A 1008 7.82 27.34 3.90
N THR A 1009 7.77 27.67 5.20
CA THR A 1009 8.43 28.86 5.75
C THR A 1009 8.74 28.70 7.24
N ASP A 1010 9.77 29.42 7.73
CA ASP A 1010 10.07 29.63 9.16
C ASP A 1010 9.45 30.94 9.70
N ARG A 1011 8.45 31.47 8.98
CA ARG A 1011 7.77 32.74 9.25
C ARG A 1011 6.31 32.56 9.60
N ASP A 1012 5.88 33.46 10.46
CA ASP A 1012 4.60 33.46 11.16
C ASP A 1012 4.31 32.20 12.00
N ASP A 1013 3.21 32.24 12.75
CA ASP A 1013 2.79 31.13 13.62
C ASP A 1013 1.28 30.85 13.60
N ASP A 1014 0.62 31.21 12.48
CA ASP A 1014 -0.81 31.51 12.33
C ASP A 1014 -1.67 30.36 11.77
N TYR A 1015 -2.87 30.66 11.23
CA TYR A 1015 -3.92 29.68 10.95
C TYR A 1015 -3.94 29.22 9.48
N ALA A 1016 -3.96 27.90 9.29
CA ALA A 1016 -4.30 27.23 8.03
C ALA A 1016 -5.29 26.09 8.28
N GLY A 1017 -6.00 25.64 7.23
CA GLY A 1017 -6.89 24.48 7.29
C GLY A 1017 -7.86 24.41 6.12
N PHE A 1018 -9.06 23.88 6.35
CA PHE A 1018 -10.07 23.66 5.30
C PHE A 1018 -11.49 23.87 5.84
N VAL A 1019 -12.43 24.17 4.94
CA VAL A 1019 -13.88 24.21 5.21
C VAL A 1019 -14.59 23.04 4.56
N PHE A 1020 -15.76 22.69 5.10
CA PHE A 1020 -16.66 21.70 4.52
C PHE A 1020 -18.10 21.98 4.94
N GLY A 1021 -19.06 21.53 4.13
CA GLY A 1021 -20.45 21.91 4.30
C GLY A 1021 -20.60 23.44 4.28
N TYR A 1022 -19.90 24.08 3.34
CA TYR A 1022 -20.02 25.51 3.10
C TYR A 1022 -21.32 25.75 2.33
N GLN A 1023 -22.14 26.65 2.86
CA GLN A 1023 -23.38 27.11 2.22
C GLN A 1023 -23.23 28.60 1.94
N SER A 1024 -22.90 29.37 2.99
CA SER A 1024 -22.53 30.77 2.90
C SER A 1024 -21.36 31.10 3.82
N SER A 1025 -20.77 32.28 3.69
CA SER A 1025 -19.78 32.85 4.62
C SER A 1025 -20.33 33.04 6.05
N GLY A 1026 -21.64 32.97 6.24
CA GLY A 1026 -22.29 32.87 7.55
C GLY A 1026 -22.46 31.43 8.06
N ARG A 1027 -22.39 30.43 7.18
CA ARG A 1027 -22.84 29.04 7.37
C ARG A 1027 -21.84 28.02 6.80
N PHE A 1028 -20.89 27.57 7.62
CA PHE A 1028 -19.94 26.52 7.23
C PHE A 1028 -19.31 25.79 8.43
N TYR A 1029 -18.76 24.59 8.24
CA TYR A 1029 -17.82 23.98 9.18
C TYR A 1029 -16.37 24.30 8.77
N VAL A 1030 -15.49 24.46 9.75
CA VAL A 1030 -14.06 24.73 9.51
C VAL A 1030 -13.15 23.90 10.42
N MET A 1031 -12.18 23.24 9.80
CA MET A 1031 -10.99 22.72 10.45
C MET A 1031 -9.90 23.79 10.31
N MET A 1032 -9.35 24.27 11.42
CA MET A 1032 -8.26 25.27 11.42
C MET A 1032 -7.21 24.94 12.47
N TRP A 1033 -5.95 25.20 12.15
CA TRP A 1033 -4.82 24.79 12.97
C TRP A 1033 -3.76 25.90 13.06
N LYS A 1034 -3.40 26.28 14.29
CA LYS A 1034 -2.39 27.32 14.60
C LYS A 1034 -1.14 26.73 15.23
N GLN A 1035 0.04 27.27 14.90
CA GLN A 1035 1.33 26.82 15.46
C GLN A 1035 1.52 27.23 16.92
N ILE A 1036 1.44 28.53 17.23
CA ILE A 1036 1.72 29.06 18.57
C ILE A 1036 0.47 29.75 19.13
N THR A 1037 0.18 29.53 20.41
CA THR A 1037 -0.94 30.20 21.10
C THR A 1037 -0.74 31.72 21.16
N GLN A 1038 -1.67 32.50 20.61
CA GLN A 1038 -1.60 33.95 20.47
C GLN A 1038 -2.99 34.61 20.66
N THR A 1039 -3.02 35.76 21.31
CA THR A 1039 -4.21 36.63 21.34
C THR A 1039 -4.21 37.50 20.09
N TYR A 1040 -5.33 37.58 19.38
CA TYR A 1040 -5.46 38.44 18.19
C TYR A 1040 -5.13 39.89 18.55
N TRP A 1041 -4.51 40.63 17.63
CA TRP A 1041 -4.04 41.99 17.89
C TRP A 1041 -5.17 43.01 18.03
N GLU A 1042 -6.35 42.74 17.45
CA GLU A 1042 -7.54 43.56 17.68
C GLU A 1042 -8.35 43.10 18.89
N ASP A 1043 -8.36 43.95 19.92
CA ASP A 1043 -9.22 43.80 21.11
C ASP A 1043 -10.73 43.96 20.82
N LYS A 1044 -11.10 44.39 19.61
CA LYS A 1044 -12.47 44.61 19.14
C LYS A 1044 -12.85 43.65 18.02
N PRO A 1045 -14.15 43.28 17.91
CA PRO A 1045 -15.26 43.65 18.81
C PRO A 1045 -15.20 42.87 20.13
N SER A 1046 -14.48 41.74 20.16
CA SER A 1046 -14.19 40.94 21.36
C SER A 1046 -12.78 40.38 21.34
N LYS A 1047 -12.11 40.33 22.50
CA LYS A 1047 -10.78 39.71 22.64
C LYS A 1047 -10.81 38.23 22.22
N ALA A 1048 -10.05 37.90 21.18
CA ALA A 1048 -9.94 36.55 20.64
C ALA A 1048 -8.64 35.88 21.09
N PHE A 1049 -8.75 34.74 21.77
CA PHE A 1049 -7.60 33.92 22.18
C PHE A 1049 -7.51 32.70 21.26
N GLY A 1050 -6.53 32.68 20.36
CA GLY A 1050 -6.23 31.54 19.49
C GLY A 1050 -5.22 30.62 20.15
N ILE A 1051 -5.62 29.37 20.38
CA ILE A 1051 -4.78 28.35 21.01
C ILE A 1051 -4.21 27.45 19.91
N SER A 1052 -2.94 27.09 20.04
CA SER A 1052 -2.26 26.14 19.14
C SER A 1052 -2.92 24.77 19.21
N GLY A 1053 -3.04 24.06 18.09
CA GLY A 1053 -3.80 22.81 18.03
C GLY A 1053 -4.90 22.82 16.99
N VAL A 1054 -5.21 21.64 16.46
CA VAL A 1054 -6.28 21.41 15.49
C VAL A 1054 -7.61 21.79 16.15
N SER A 1055 -8.41 22.63 15.49
CA SER A 1055 -9.71 23.10 15.97
C SER A 1055 -10.77 22.81 14.93
N LEU A 1056 -11.83 22.10 15.32
CA LEU A 1056 -13.02 21.89 14.51
C LEU A 1056 -14.12 22.81 15.04
N LYS A 1057 -14.64 23.68 14.18
CA LYS A 1057 -15.66 24.68 14.52
C LYS A 1057 -16.83 24.63 13.54
N VAL A 1058 -17.99 25.07 13.99
CA VAL A 1058 -19.13 25.41 13.14
C VAL A 1058 -19.35 26.91 13.22
N VAL A 1059 -19.49 27.55 12.06
CA VAL A 1059 -19.81 28.95 11.88
C VAL A 1059 -21.30 29.06 11.61
N ASN A 1060 -22.00 29.83 12.44
CA ASN A 1060 -23.40 30.17 12.24
C ASN A 1060 -23.52 31.64 12.69
N SER A 1061 -23.21 32.54 11.76
CA SER A 1061 -22.98 33.96 12.01
C SER A 1061 -24.26 34.77 11.86
N THR A 1062 -24.64 35.45 12.93
CA THR A 1062 -25.75 36.41 12.93
C THR A 1062 -25.39 37.79 12.35
N THR A 1063 -24.16 37.95 11.84
CA THR A 1063 -23.68 39.23 11.27
C THR A 1063 -23.06 39.10 9.87
N GLY A 1064 -22.95 37.89 9.31
CA GLY A 1064 -22.12 37.65 8.13
C GLY A 1064 -20.64 37.95 8.37
N THR A 1065 -19.94 38.35 7.30
CA THR A 1065 -18.50 38.69 7.26
C THR A 1065 -18.14 39.95 8.07
N GLY A 1066 -16.85 40.09 8.41
CA GLY A 1066 -16.28 41.25 9.10
C GLY A 1066 -15.82 41.01 10.54
N GLU A 1067 -15.59 42.11 11.26
CA GLU A 1067 -14.87 42.12 12.55
C GLU A 1067 -15.38 41.13 13.63
N ASN A 1068 -16.69 40.85 13.66
CA ASN A 1068 -17.28 39.89 14.62
C ASN A 1068 -16.89 38.45 14.29
N LEU A 1069 -17.08 38.05 13.02
CA LEU A 1069 -16.81 36.69 12.57
C LEU A 1069 -15.31 36.41 12.58
N ARG A 1070 -14.49 37.34 12.10
CA ARG A 1070 -13.02 37.30 12.18
C ARG A 1070 -12.51 36.99 13.59
N ASN A 1071 -12.92 37.78 14.58
CA ASN A 1071 -12.47 37.57 15.96
C ASN A 1071 -13.04 36.27 16.55
N ALA A 1072 -14.26 35.87 16.15
CA ALA A 1072 -14.85 34.60 16.56
C ALA A 1072 -14.10 33.38 15.97
N LEU A 1073 -13.67 33.47 14.71
CA LEU A 1073 -12.86 32.47 14.01
C LEU A 1073 -11.48 32.33 14.66
N TRP A 1074 -10.80 33.42 14.98
CA TRP A 1074 -9.52 33.36 15.70
C TRP A 1074 -9.66 32.74 17.10
N HIS A 1075 -10.78 32.96 17.78
CA HIS A 1075 -10.94 32.48 19.16
C HIS A 1075 -11.13 30.95 19.23
N THR A 1076 -10.26 30.26 19.95
CA THR A 1076 -10.50 28.87 20.40
C THR A 1076 -11.52 28.88 21.54
N GLY A 1077 -12.78 28.63 21.21
CA GLY A 1077 -13.90 28.73 22.13
C GLY A 1077 -15.25 28.90 21.42
N ASN A 1078 -16.27 29.32 22.18
CA ASN A 1078 -17.58 29.63 21.65
C ASN A 1078 -17.82 31.14 21.72
N THR A 1079 -18.16 31.75 20.59
CA THR A 1079 -18.56 33.15 20.46
C THR A 1079 -20.05 33.17 20.10
N PRO A 1080 -20.95 33.57 21.03
CA PRO A 1080 -22.41 33.46 20.82
C PRO A 1080 -22.90 34.18 19.57
N GLY A 1081 -23.69 33.49 18.75
CA GLY A 1081 -24.23 34.03 17.49
C GLY A 1081 -23.19 34.23 16.38
N GLN A 1082 -22.04 33.56 16.48
CA GLN A 1082 -20.93 33.64 15.51
C GLN A 1082 -20.33 32.26 15.23
N VAL A 1083 -19.61 31.68 16.20
CA VAL A 1083 -18.82 30.46 16.02
C VAL A 1083 -18.89 29.59 17.27
N ARG A 1084 -19.06 28.28 17.07
CA ARG A 1084 -19.01 27.26 18.14
C ARG A 1084 -17.90 26.27 17.84
N THR A 1085 -16.94 26.14 18.76
CA THR A 1085 -15.91 25.09 18.67
C THR A 1085 -16.53 23.76 19.04
N LEU A 1086 -16.58 22.82 18.08
CA LEU A 1086 -17.09 21.46 18.27
C LEU A 1086 -16.06 20.60 19.01
N TRP A 1087 -14.79 20.74 18.61
CA TRP A 1087 -13.66 20.01 19.17
C TRP A 1087 -12.36 20.81 19.00
N HIS A 1088 -11.39 20.60 19.89
CA HIS A 1088 -10.04 21.13 19.80
C HIS A 1088 -9.08 20.10 20.39
N ASP A 1089 -7.89 19.95 19.81
CA ASP A 1089 -6.88 19.02 20.32
C ASP A 1089 -6.53 19.34 21.78
N PRO A 1090 -6.83 18.46 22.77
CA PRO A 1090 -6.55 18.74 24.17
C PRO A 1090 -5.04 18.75 24.50
N LYS A 1091 -4.17 18.31 23.58
CA LYS A 1091 -2.71 18.42 23.72
C LYS A 1091 -2.19 19.80 23.28
N ASN A 1092 -3.01 20.59 22.58
CA ASN A 1092 -2.70 21.91 22.00
C ASN A 1092 -1.46 21.90 21.07
N ILE A 1093 -1.26 20.82 20.30
CA ILE A 1093 -0.06 20.64 19.46
C ILE A 1093 -0.22 21.46 18.16
N GLY A 1094 0.57 22.52 18.02
CA GLY A 1094 0.70 23.24 16.75
C GLY A 1094 1.40 22.43 15.66
N TRP A 1095 1.18 22.81 14.40
CA TRP A 1095 1.95 22.33 13.25
C TRP A 1095 3.43 22.75 13.38
N LYS A 1096 4.30 22.23 12.52
CA LYS A 1096 5.75 22.56 12.52
C LYS A 1096 6.15 23.06 11.14
N ASP A 1097 7.09 24.00 11.10
CA ASP A 1097 7.74 24.48 9.88
C ASP A 1097 8.25 23.29 9.04
N PHE A 1098 8.10 23.38 7.71
CA PHE A 1098 8.63 22.39 6.75
C PHE A 1098 8.28 20.94 7.08
N THR A 1099 7.04 20.69 7.52
CA THR A 1099 6.55 19.38 7.94
C THR A 1099 5.21 19.07 7.28
N ALA A 1100 5.13 17.91 6.65
CA ALA A 1100 3.92 17.42 6.00
C ALA A 1100 2.93 16.79 6.98
N TYR A 1101 1.66 17.15 6.80
CA TYR A 1101 0.55 16.59 7.56
C TYR A 1101 -0.62 16.23 6.65
N ARG A 1102 -1.05 14.97 6.66
CA ARG A 1102 -2.29 14.56 5.98
C ARG A 1102 -3.48 14.78 6.90
N TRP A 1103 -4.52 15.47 6.44
CA TRP A 1103 -5.83 15.44 7.08
C TRP A 1103 -6.75 14.43 6.38
N HIS A 1104 -7.72 13.91 7.13
CA HIS A 1104 -8.84 13.13 6.61
C HIS A 1104 -10.12 13.51 7.37
N LEU A 1105 -11.05 14.14 6.67
CA LEU A 1105 -12.42 14.39 7.08
C LEU A 1105 -13.29 13.18 6.70
N ILE A 1106 -14.25 12.86 7.56
CA ILE A 1106 -15.40 12.00 7.25
C ILE A 1106 -16.65 12.77 7.69
N HIS A 1107 -17.52 13.16 6.75
CA HIS A 1107 -18.75 13.89 7.02
C HIS A 1107 -19.97 13.13 6.49
N ARG A 1108 -20.96 12.84 7.36
CA ARG A 1108 -22.23 12.17 7.01
C ARG A 1108 -23.43 12.93 7.60
N PRO A 1109 -23.86 14.05 6.98
CA PRO A 1109 -24.84 14.97 7.56
C PRO A 1109 -26.22 14.35 7.87
N LYS A 1110 -26.67 13.37 7.08
CA LYS A 1110 -27.87 12.53 7.37
C LYS A 1110 -27.89 12.03 8.82
N THR A 1111 -26.74 11.69 9.39
CA THR A 1111 -26.57 11.34 10.83
C THR A 1111 -25.97 12.47 11.69
N GLY A 1112 -25.36 13.45 11.05
CA GLY A 1112 -24.56 14.51 11.67
C GLY A 1112 -23.14 14.08 12.06
N PHE A 1113 -22.69 12.90 11.62
CA PHE A 1113 -21.39 12.37 11.99
C PHE A 1113 -20.27 13.18 11.31
N ILE A 1114 -19.32 13.65 12.11
CA ILE A 1114 -18.09 14.31 11.68
C ILE A 1114 -16.91 13.61 12.37
N ARG A 1115 -15.85 13.31 11.62
CA ARG A 1115 -14.55 12.92 12.19
C ARG A 1115 -13.43 13.56 11.39
N VAL A 1116 -12.43 14.11 12.10
CA VAL A 1116 -11.19 14.63 11.53
C VAL A 1116 -10.02 13.88 12.14
N VAL A 1117 -9.18 13.29 11.29
CA VAL A 1117 -7.91 12.66 11.67
C VAL A 1117 -6.77 13.42 11.00
N VAL A 1118 -5.69 13.69 11.75
CA VAL A 1118 -4.49 14.37 11.23
C VAL A 1118 -3.26 13.53 11.54
N TYR A 1119 -2.47 13.26 10.50
CA TYR A 1119 -1.27 12.44 10.52
C TYR A 1119 -0.02 13.32 10.42
N GLU A 1120 1.02 13.03 11.21
CA GLU A 1120 2.38 13.54 10.97
C GLU A 1120 3.18 12.41 10.31
N GLY A 1121 3.49 12.56 9.02
CA GLY A 1121 3.93 11.45 8.19
C GLY A 1121 2.93 10.28 8.25
N LYS A 1122 3.33 9.18 8.87
CA LYS A 1122 2.53 7.94 9.02
C LYS A 1122 1.74 7.84 10.33
N GLN A 1123 1.97 8.73 11.29
CA GLN A 1123 1.44 8.58 12.65
C GLN A 1123 0.26 9.51 12.89
N ILE A 1124 -0.88 8.96 13.32
CA ILE A 1124 -2.01 9.76 13.80
C ILE A 1124 -1.53 10.60 14.99
N MET A 1125 -1.53 11.91 14.81
CA MET A 1125 -1.09 12.88 15.81
C MET A 1125 -2.30 13.49 16.53
N ALA A 1126 -3.38 13.74 15.79
CA ALA A 1126 -4.69 14.16 16.28
C ALA A 1126 -5.83 13.34 15.66
N ASP A 1127 -6.87 13.07 16.43
CA ASP A 1127 -8.12 12.43 16.01
C ASP A 1127 -9.24 13.05 16.86
N SER A 1128 -10.27 13.62 16.22
CA SER A 1128 -11.42 14.19 16.93
C SER A 1128 -12.24 13.13 17.66
N GLY A 1129 -12.12 11.87 17.24
CA GLY A 1129 -13.14 10.86 17.48
C GLY A 1129 -14.45 11.20 16.75
N PRO A 1130 -15.53 10.45 17.02
CA PRO A 1130 -16.83 10.72 16.44
C PRO A 1130 -17.47 11.96 17.09
N ILE A 1131 -17.58 13.03 16.31
CA ILE A 1131 -18.35 14.24 16.64
C ILE A 1131 -19.73 14.11 15.98
N TYR A 1132 -20.75 14.71 16.60
CA TYR A 1132 -22.11 14.73 16.06
C TYR A 1132 -22.63 16.16 16.05
N ASP A 1133 -22.88 16.69 14.85
CA ASP A 1133 -23.46 18.00 14.63
C ASP A 1133 -24.37 17.99 13.40
N LYS A 1134 -25.50 18.69 13.47
CA LYS A 1134 -26.52 18.75 12.40
C LYS A 1134 -26.91 20.20 12.14
N THR A 1135 -25.94 21.12 12.16
CA THR A 1135 -26.22 22.53 11.84
C THR A 1135 -26.43 22.71 10.35
N PHE A 1136 -25.66 21.99 9.53
CA PHE A 1136 -25.73 21.99 8.06
C PHE A 1136 -25.81 20.55 7.55
N ALA A 1137 -26.61 20.32 6.52
CA ALA A 1137 -26.97 19.00 5.97
C ALA A 1137 -26.16 18.59 4.72
N GLY A 1138 -25.17 19.41 4.34
CA GLY A 1138 -24.23 19.16 3.25
C GLY A 1138 -23.56 20.49 2.85
N GLY A 1139 -23.13 20.61 1.60
CA GLY A 1139 -22.59 21.83 0.99
C GLY A 1139 -21.17 21.67 0.42
N ARG A 1140 -20.54 22.79 0.07
CA ARG A 1140 -19.27 22.86 -0.66
C ARG A 1140 -18.04 22.60 0.23
N LEU A 1141 -16.92 22.27 -0.42
CA LEU A 1141 -15.59 22.11 0.19
C LEU A 1141 -14.69 23.31 -0.12
N GLY A 1142 -13.68 23.57 0.71
CA GLY A 1142 -12.71 24.64 0.43
C GLY A 1142 -11.50 24.68 1.34
N LEU A 1143 -10.55 25.55 1.03
CA LEU A 1143 -9.29 25.73 1.75
C LEU A 1143 -9.30 27.05 2.51
N PHE A 1144 -8.78 27.06 3.74
CA PHE A 1144 -8.87 28.19 4.67
C PHE A 1144 -7.48 28.68 5.07
N VAL A 1145 -7.28 30.00 5.01
CA VAL A 1145 -6.12 30.68 5.61
C VAL A 1145 -6.55 31.89 6.43
N PHE A 1146 -5.74 32.21 7.44
CA PHE A 1146 -5.85 33.46 8.19
C PHE A 1146 -4.48 33.83 8.75
N SER A 1147 -3.85 34.85 8.15
CA SER A 1147 -2.56 35.45 8.55
C SER A 1147 -1.34 34.52 8.45
N GLN A 1148 -1.38 33.51 7.58
CA GLN A 1148 -0.25 32.59 7.35
C GLN A 1148 0.13 32.57 5.87
N GLU A 1149 1.41 32.84 5.57
CA GLU A 1149 1.99 32.76 4.21
C GLU A 1149 2.59 31.38 3.92
N LEU A 1150 2.74 31.05 2.62
CA LEU A 1150 3.41 29.86 2.08
C LEU A 1150 2.83 28.53 2.58
N VAL A 1151 1.50 28.42 2.51
CA VAL A 1151 0.73 27.22 2.87
C VAL A 1151 0.45 26.41 1.62
N PHE A 1152 0.92 25.17 1.60
CA PHE A 1152 0.67 24.19 0.55
C PHE A 1152 -0.47 23.28 1.00
N PHE A 1153 -1.47 23.14 0.13
CA PHE A 1153 -2.59 22.22 0.25
C PHE A 1153 -2.51 21.26 -0.95
N SER A 1154 -1.81 20.14 -0.77
CA SER A 1154 -1.36 19.22 -1.82
C SER A 1154 -2.09 17.87 -1.81
N ASP A 1155 -2.12 17.16 -2.94
CA ASP A 1155 -2.84 15.89 -3.16
C ASP A 1155 -4.26 15.88 -2.56
N LEU A 1156 -5.01 16.95 -2.87
CA LEU A 1156 -6.41 17.08 -2.49
C LEU A 1156 -7.23 15.96 -3.13
N LYS A 1157 -8.07 15.31 -2.32
CA LYS A 1157 -8.98 14.24 -2.72
C LYS A 1157 -10.28 14.35 -1.93
N TYR A 1158 -11.39 14.54 -2.61
CA TYR A 1158 -12.72 14.24 -2.07
C TYR A 1158 -13.30 12.99 -2.74
N GLU A 1159 -14.20 12.30 -2.03
CA GLU A 1159 -15.03 11.22 -2.57
C GLU A 1159 -16.45 11.33 -2.00
N CYS A 1160 -17.48 11.18 -2.84
CA CYS A 1160 -18.86 11.02 -2.38
C CYS A 1160 -19.02 9.66 -1.70
N ARG A 1161 -19.68 9.67 -0.54
CA ARG A 1161 -19.79 8.48 0.33
C ARG A 1161 -21.16 8.41 1.00
N ASP A 1162 -22.21 8.59 0.22
CA ASP A 1162 -23.58 8.27 0.62
C ASP A 1162 -23.72 6.74 0.84
N VAL A 1163 -24.48 6.37 1.88
CA VAL A 1163 -24.63 4.99 2.41
C VAL A 1163 -26.06 4.79 2.93
#